data_AF-A0AAN5IGB8-F1
#
_entry.id   AF-A0AAN5IGB8-F1
#
_cell.length_a   1.000
_cell.length_b   1.000
_cell.length_c   1.000
_cell.angle_alpha   90.00
_cell.angle_beta   90.00
_cell.angle_gamma   90.00
#
_symmetry.space_group_name_H-M   'P 1'
#
loop_
_entity.id
_entity.type
_entity.pdbx_description
1 polymer ?
#
loop_
_entity_poly.entity_id
_entity_poly.type
_entity_poly.pdbx_seq_one_letter_code
_entity_poly.pdbx_strand_id
1 'polypeptide(L)'
;DSQDVSLFSLSQEGRLGDILVPFEYVLSVTARGSTLFALTSNGRILTLDEEFKVTGEAKLPPQKKQVSEHARIDYVDISGLLIVLFANTLYFFRIEDKSAELLYSKTDVLRFDLSASGTQLVFPDHDLVYVTTRNQVVRILLSIGEQCRERVLWKWRADSLVSAISFDGSAVCLTTQSGCYVHPFESSSSADPILAFPIDRAVLPLNAPPPSICHVNEGDFVVAGCMPDMALFVDGSGSAARPPLIWSHEHPRSVVRTDSCLVVIGETKLIVFDNVGRMRQELALPSHPCASGLAGDSTVVIFTRSADADVFCVRQMSWAQKASDLLEKGEFESALYVVRSNEVKTDEDLIAYRQVYVRLGFEKLASDEEDAISMLLEGQVTPFDVTTHFSAIFDKSDSPRDTISDVILVEKLISRVLEQEWSEELAKDWATLLTLARARLCESPIELIDVLETSEDYDHQAVADYADGRKMVNAQLVLRTISGPLNEALSMDWLDPALSPLVDRLLLATLLQRIDSTGVALVYKWRDLMMEEAESEQLLLELVRKRAAWFKEDTVIDMFEGRNNELDVILPLYHDESYAHSTALTNRLALLVTDRLSPVHHESLTVDEGSRLRKLLIEIILREKEVTVEHLLMGEHLTVERVVAANRTDPEKAIQGVIESVEFPGALQAIQQILHHFASSHASLSTHFLHQLKRKCESDPLAGSSLRLPEVMRTVIEASPALLASGAIKFIPENSQLETFAPLIFREVQSVNDRSVASRLARALGQRATQVLEDPLATQYFKVTESSRCGVCSGRFDKLSELHFLPSGKIVHPRCQPHLNLCPITNQVFRG
;
A
#
# COMPACT_ATOMS: atom_id res chain seq x y z
N ASP A 1 6.11 3.83 -26.61
CA ASP A 1 5.68 3.94 -25.22
C ASP A 1 6.27 5.19 -24.61
N SER A 2 5.51 6.28 -24.58
CA SER A 2 5.86 7.48 -23.80
C SER A 2 5.63 7.12 -22.34
N GLN A 3 6.69 6.99 -21.55
CA GLN A 3 6.57 6.88 -20.10
C GLN A 3 6.03 8.21 -19.58
N ASP A 4 4.71 8.40 -19.49
CA ASP A 4 4.14 9.56 -18.80
C ASP A 4 4.67 9.54 -17.36
N VAL A 5 5.49 10.54 -17.00
CA VAL A 5 6.07 10.56 -15.67
C VAL A 5 4.97 10.80 -14.65
N SER A 6 4.93 9.93 -13.66
CA SER A 6 4.13 10.05 -12.45
C SER A 6 4.29 11.44 -11.81
N LEU A 7 3.27 12.29 -11.95
CA LEU A 7 3.18 13.62 -11.30
C LEU A 7 2.40 13.59 -9.98
N PHE A 8 1.89 12.43 -9.57
CA PHE A 8 1.19 12.28 -8.30
C PHE A 8 2.01 11.38 -7.38
N SER A 9 2.23 11.82 -6.15
CA SER A 9 2.82 11.00 -5.10
C SER A 9 1.73 10.49 -4.16
N LEU A 10 1.89 9.25 -3.70
CA LEU A 10 1.14 8.68 -2.60
C LEU A 10 2.09 8.59 -1.42
N SER A 11 1.83 9.35 -0.36
CA SER A 11 2.62 9.34 0.87
C SER A 11 1.75 9.00 2.08
N GLN A 12 2.31 8.27 3.04
CA GLN A 12 1.68 8.06 4.34
C GLN A 12 2.04 9.25 5.23
N GLU A 13 1.05 10.05 5.61
CA GLU A 13 1.26 11.30 6.34
C GLU A 13 0.81 11.22 7.80
N GLY A 14 0.01 10.21 8.18
CA GLY A 14 -0.51 10.09 9.54
C GLY A 14 -1.02 8.70 9.89
N ARG A 15 -1.32 8.52 11.19
CA ARG A 15 -1.94 7.33 11.78
C ARG A 15 -2.95 7.75 12.83
N LEU A 16 -4.14 7.18 12.79
CA LEU A 16 -5.19 7.44 13.77
C LEU A 16 -5.43 6.27 14.75
N GLY A 17 -4.70 5.16 14.60
CA GLY A 17 -4.91 3.93 15.37
C GLY A 17 -4.92 4.12 16.90
N ASP A 18 -4.05 4.99 17.43
CA ASP A 18 -3.99 5.27 18.87
C ASP A 18 -5.19 6.04 19.41
N ILE A 19 -5.96 6.70 18.53
CA ILE A 19 -7.08 7.57 18.86
C ILE A 19 -8.42 6.87 18.64
N LEU A 20 -8.46 5.97 17.65
CA LEU A 20 -9.63 5.18 17.33
C LEU A 20 -9.77 4.04 18.34
N VAL A 21 -11.01 3.80 18.77
CA VAL A 21 -11.33 2.63 19.60
C VAL A 21 -11.10 1.37 18.76
N PRO A 22 -10.75 0.20 19.33
CA PRO A 22 -10.63 -1.03 18.54
C PRO A 22 -11.86 -1.27 17.64
N PHE A 23 -11.60 -1.58 16.37
CA PHE A 23 -12.59 -1.75 15.29
C PHE A 23 -13.32 -0.47 14.83
N GLU A 24 -12.97 0.68 15.39
CA GLU A 24 -13.41 1.98 14.87
C GLU A 24 -12.61 2.34 13.62
N TYR A 25 -13.27 2.90 12.61
CA TYR A 25 -12.63 3.37 11.38
C TYR A 25 -13.35 4.61 10.85
N VAL A 26 -12.66 5.39 10.02
CA VAL A 26 -13.24 6.57 9.36
C VAL A 26 -14.19 6.12 8.25
N LEU A 27 -15.42 6.64 8.26
CA LEU A 27 -16.48 6.36 7.29
C LEU A 27 -16.52 7.39 6.16
N SER A 28 -16.27 8.65 6.49
CA SER A 28 -16.36 9.76 5.55
C SER A 28 -15.52 10.93 6.08
N VAL A 29 -14.98 11.74 5.18
CA VAL A 29 -14.18 12.91 5.50
C VAL A 29 -14.61 14.07 4.60
N THR A 30 -14.56 15.29 5.15
CA THR A 30 -14.73 16.56 4.43
C THR A 30 -13.71 17.56 4.98
N ALA A 31 -13.54 18.70 4.31
CA ALA A 31 -12.56 19.72 4.67
C ALA A 31 -13.18 21.12 4.71
N ARG A 32 -12.59 21.98 5.52
CA ARG A 32 -12.77 23.43 5.51
C ARG A 32 -11.39 24.08 5.54
N GLY A 33 -10.93 24.56 4.38
CA GLY A 33 -9.56 25.03 4.25
C GLY A 33 -8.59 23.93 4.67
N SER A 34 -7.73 24.22 5.65
CA SER A 34 -6.76 23.25 6.19
C SER A 34 -7.29 22.32 7.28
N THR A 35 -8.52 22.52 7.74
CA THR A 35 -9.11 21.68 8.79
C THR A 35 -9.92 20.54 8.17
N LEU A 36 -9.65 19.30 8.59
CA LEU A 36 -10.40 18.12 8.16
C LEU A 36 -11.42 17.70 9.23
N PHE A 37 -12.58 17.22 8.79
CA PHE A 37 -13.60 16.63 9.64
C PHE A 37 -13.81 15.18 9.25
N ALA A 38 -13.47 14.25 10.13
CA ALA A 38 -13.61 12.81 9.91
C ALA A 38 -14.76 12.24 10.74
N LEU A 39 -15.72 11.58 10.09
CA LEU A 39 -16.80 10.85 10.75
C LEU A 39 -16.39 9.40 10.95
N THR A 40 -16.46 8.89 12.17
CA THR A 40 -16.08 7.52 12.51
C THR A 40 -17.26 6.56 12.57
N SER A 41 -16.96 5.25 12.56
CA SER A 41 -17.95 4.18 12.70
C SER A 41 -18.69 4.16 14.05
N ASN A 42 -18.14 4.77 15.09
CA ASN A 42 -18.82 4.95 16.37
C ASN A 42 -19.63 6.26 16.46
N GLY A 43 -19.73 7.03 15.37
CA GLY A 43 -20.44 8.31 15.36
C GLY A 43 -19.69 9.41 16.10
N ARG A 44 -18.36 9.37 16.12
CA ARG A 44 -17.52 10.51 16.52
C ARG A 44 -17.23 11.36 15.29
N ILE A 45 -17.14 12.66 15.49
CA ILE A 45 -16.66 13.62 14.52
C ILE A 45 -15.31 14.10 15.06
N LEU A 46 -14.24 13.77 14.36
CA LEU A 46 -12.89 14.21 14.70
C LEU A 46 -12.54 15.43 13.85
N THR A 47 -12.01 16.46 14.49
CA THR A 47 -11.42 17.63 13.82
C THR A 47 -9.91 17.41 13.76
N LEU A 48 -9.35 17.36 12.55
CA LEU A 48 -7.92 17.14 12.32
C LEU A 48 -7.28 18.42 11.74
N ASP A 49 -6.04 18.68 12.13
CA ASP A 49 -5.19 19.69 11.48
C ASP A 49 -4.45 19.13 10.25
N GLU A 50 -3.57 19.94 9.65
CA GLU A 50 -2.77 19.59 8.47
C GLU A 50 -1.81 18.41 8.73
N GLU A 51 -1.44 18.18 9.99
CA GLU A 51 -0.59 17.07 10.43
C GLU A 51 -1.42 15.84 10.86
N PHE A 52 -2.73 15.84 10.56
CA PHE A 52 -3.69 14.80 10.92
C PHE A 52 -3.83 14.57 12.43
N LYS A 53 -3.44 15.54 13.27
CA LYS A 53 -3.60 15.47 14.72
C LYS A 53 -5.01 15.89 15.10
N VAL A 54 -5.62 15.14 16.03
CA VAL A 54 -6.95 15.47 16.54
C VAL A 54 -6.88 16.73 17.41
N THR A 55 -7.51 17.80 16.92
CA THR A 55 -7.61 19.09 17.61
C THR A 55 -8.96 19.28 18.29
N GLY A 56 -9.97 18.49 17.93
CA GLY A 56 -11.32 18.53 18.49
C GLY A 56 -12.08 17.23 18.27
N GLU A 57 -13.06 16.98 19.13
CA GLU A 57 -13.95 15.81 19.03
C GLU A 57 -15.37 16.21 19.41
N ALA A 58 -16.34 15.78 18.60
CA ALA A 58 -17.76 15.80 18.95
C ALA A 58 -18.36 14.40 18.84
N LYS A 59 -19.29 14.06 19.72
CA LYS A 59 -20.01 12.77 19.69
C LYS A 59 -21.44 12.99 19.23
N LEU A 60 -21.87 12.19 18.26
CA LEU A 60 -23.28 12.13 17.88
C LEU A 60 -24.09 11.49 19.02
N PRO A 61 -25.38 11.84 19.16
CA PRO A 61 -26.26 11.20 20.13
C PRO A 61 -26.22 9.67 19.99
N PRO A 62 -26.18 8.90 21.10
CA PRO A 62 -26.03 7.45 21.05
C PRO A 62 -27.19 6.81 20.28
N GLN A 63 -26.86 6.04 19.26
CA GLN A 63 -27.82 5.32 18.41
C GLN A 63 -27.78 3.84 18.75
N LYS A 64 -28.96 3.22 18.91
CA LYS A 64 -29.10 1.77 19.20
C LYS A 64 -28.81 0.86 18.00
N LYS A 65 -28.51 1.42 16.83
CA LYS A 65 -28.47 0.70 15.54
C LYS A 65 -27.04 0.56 15.00
N GLN A 66 -26.86 -0.52 14.24
CA GLN A 66 -25.68 -0.79 13.43
C GLN A 66 -25.26 0.43 12.59
N VAL A 67 -23.95 0.55 12.40
CA VAL A 67 -23.29 1.51 11.51
C VAL A 67 -23.95 1.46 10.14
N SER A 68 -24.42 2.62 9.66
CA SER A 68 -25.02 2.71 8.33
C SER A 68 -23.91 2.82 7.28
N GLU A 69 -23.98 1.98 6.24
CA GLU A 69 -23.11 2.08 5.04
C GLU A 69 -23.24 3.40 4.27
N HIS A 70 -24.17 4.26 4.68
CA HIS A 70 -24.46 5.54 4.04
C HIS A 70 -24.06 6.73 4.92
N ALA A 71 -23.25 6.48 5.95
CA ALA A 71 -22.73 7.55 6.76
C ALA A 71 -21.89 8.50 5.90
N ARG A 72 -22.13 9.80 6.05
CA ARG A 72 -21.46 10.84 5.27
C ARG A 72 -21.32 12.09 6.13
N ILE A 73 -20.23 12.81 5.96
CA ILE A 73 -20.01 14.12 6.54
C ILE A 73 -19.66 15.08 5.42
N ASP A 74 -20.21 16.28 5.46
CA ASP A 74 -19.93 17.31 4.46
C ASP A 74 -20.03 18.71 5.06
N TYR A 75 -19.19 19.63 4.60
CA TYR A 75 -19.10 20.98 5.12
C TYR A 75 -19.62 22.00 4.09
N VAL A 76 -20.45 22.92 4.55
CA VAL A 76 -21.06 23.96 3.73
C VAL A 76 -20.41 25.29 4.03
N ASP A 77 -19.58 25.80 3.11
CA ASP A 77 -18.83 27.05 3.31
C ASP A 77 -19.72 28.27 3.52
N ILE A 78 -20.81 28.38 2.75
CA ILE A 78 -21.68 29.57 2.71
C ILE A 78 -22.36 29.81 4.07
N SER A 79 -22.84 28.75 4.73
CA SER A 79 -23.50 28.84 6.04
C SER A 79 -22.62 28.48 7.23
N GLY A 80 -21.42 27.97 6.98
CA GLY A 80 -20.53 27.48 8.03
C GLY A 80 -21.09 26.26 8.77
N LEU A 81 -21.90 25.44 8.09
CA LEU A 81 -22.56 24.27 8.68
C LEU A 81 -21.82 22.98 8.33
N LEU A 82 -21.66 22.12 9.32
CA LEU A 82 -21.21 20.75 9.15
C LEU A 82 -22.43 19.81 9.18
N ILE A 83 -22.70 19.17 8.05
CA ILE A 83 -23.85 18.27 7.90
C ILE A 83 -23.37 16.82 8.00
N VAL A 84 -24.01 16.05 8.88
CA VAL A 84 -23.59 14.69 9.20
C VAL A 84 -24.77 13.75 9.05
N LEU A 85 -24.67 12.77 8.17
CA LEU A 85 -25.60 11.66 8.09
C LEU A 85 -25.03 10.46 8.84
N PHE A 86 -25.73 10.02 9.88
CA PHE A 86 -25.33 8.84 10.64
C PHE A 86 -26.56 8.09 11.15
N ALA A 87 -26.56 6.76 11.03
CA ALA A 87 -27.68 5.88 11.43
C ALA A 87 -29.06 6.31 10.85
N ASN A 88 -29.08 6.85 9.63
CA ASN A 88 -30.26 7.43 8.96
C ASN A 88 -30.84 8.69 9.59
N THR A 89 -30.03 9.42 10.35
CA THR A 89 -30.36 10.73 10.90
C THR A 89 -29.38 11.75 10.34
N LEU A 90 -29.90 12.81 9.74
CA LEU A 90 -29.15 13.95 9.22
C LEU A 90 -29.06 15.01 10.32
N TYR A 91 -27.86 15.31 10.77
CA TYR A 91 -27.55 16.30 11.79
C TYR A 91 -26.93 17.54 11.14
N PHE A 92 -27.25 18.71 11.69
CA PHE A 92 -26.72 19.99 11.26
C PHE A 92 -25.97 20.60 12.43
N PHE A 93 -24.67 20.77 12.29
CA PHE A 93 -23.80 21.36 13.30
C PHE A 93 -23.34 22.74 12.86
N ARG A 94 -23.32 23.69 13.80
CA ARG A 94 -22.54 24.92 13.66
C ARG A 94 -21.14 24.66 14.20
N ILE A 95 -20.12 25.01 13.42
CA ILE A 95 -18.72 24.88 13.84
C ILE A 95 -18.20 26.26 14.24
N GLU A 96 -17.97 26.43 15.54
CA GLU A 96 -17.30 27.60 16.11
C GLU A 96 -15.98 27.14 16.76
N ASP A 97 -14.87 27.59 16.18
CA ASP A 97 -13.50 27.21 16.50
C ASP A 97 -13.25 25.68 16.47
N LYS A 98 -13.43 25.03 17.63
CA LYS A 98 -13.20 23.59 17.88
C LYS A 98 -14.41 22.89 18.49
N SER A 99 -15.54 23.60 18.59
CA SER A 99 -16.78 23.07 19.13
C SER A 99 -17.83 22.93 18.03
N ALA A 100 -18.59 21.82 18.09
CA ALA A 100 -19.69 21.56 17.19
C ALA A 100 -21.00 21.65 17.97
N GLU A 101 -21.79 22.70 17.73
CA GLU A 101 -23.12 22.86 18.32
C GLU A 101 -24.17 22.22 17.41
N LEU A 102 -24.93 21.26 17.94
CA LEU A 102 -26.02 20.64 17.20
C LEU A 102 -27.21 21.62 17.10
N LEU A 103 -27.52 22.08 15.88
CA LEU A 103 -28.65 22.97 15.63
C LEU A 103 -29.95 22.21 15.44
N TYR A 104 -29.91 21.15 14.61
CA TYR A 104 -31.10 20.45 14.14
C TYR A 104 -30.77 19.02 13.70
N SER A 105 -31.74 18.11 13.80
CA SER A 105 -31.62 16.74 13.32
C SER A 105 -32.89 16.24 12.64
N LYS A 106 -32.75 15.48 11.56
CA LYS A 106 -33.83 14.89 10.78
C LYS A 106 -33.64 13.38 10.61
N THR A 107 -34.61 12.59 11.05
CA THR A 107 -34.60 11.13 10.88
C THR A 107 -35.12 10.70 9.51
N ASP A 108 -34.89 9.44 9.16
CA ASP A 108 -35.38 8.78 7.93
C ASP A 108 -34.71 9.29 6.64
N VAL A 109 -33.45 9.70 6.76
CA VAL A 109 -32.59 10.08 5.64
C VAL A 109 -31.68 8.92 5.28
N LEU A 110 -31.60 8.56 4.01
CA LEU A 110 -30.73 7.48 3.51
C LEU A 110 -29.42 8.02 2.91
N ARG A 111 -29.48 9.10 2.14
CA ARG A 111 -28.32 9.75 1.52
C ARG A 111 -28.55 11.26 1.50
N PHE A 112 -27.44 12.00 1.47
CA PHE A 112 -27.48 13.41 1.10
C PHE A 112 -26.29 13.80 0.21
N ASP A 113 -26.48 14.89 -0.53
CA ASP A 113 -25.38 15.63 -1.15
C ASP A 113 -25.62 17.14 -1.04
N LEU A 114 -24.54 17.89 -1.19
CA LEU A 114 -24.52 19.34 -1.18
C LEU A 114 -24.37 19.89 -2.60
N SER A 115 -24.78 21.15 -2.77
CA SER A 115 -24.40 21.90 -3.96
C SER A 115 -22.91 22.19 -3.96
N ALA A 116 -22.25 21.96 -5.09
CA ALA A 116 -20.90 22.47 -5.32
C ALA A 116 -20.89 24.00 -5.08
N SER A 117 -19.93 24.47 -4.28
CA SER A 117 -19.72 25.90 -4.06
C SER A 117 -19.19 26.55 -5.34
N GLY A 118 -19.73 27.71 -5.71
CA GLY A 118 -19.21 28.53 -6.80
C GLY A 118 -19.93 28.46 -8.15
N THR A 119 -20.87 27.53 -8.36
CA THR A 119 -21.78 27.63 -9.51
C THR A 119 -22.82 28.72 -9.26
N GLN A 120 -23.23 29.45 -10.31
CA GLN A 120 -24.33 30.40 -10.21
C GLN A 120 -25.61 29.64 -9.90
N LEU A 121 -25.86 29.41 -8.62
CA LEU A 121 -27.07 28.76 -8.18
C LEU A 121 -28.26 29.61 -8.61
N VAL A 122 -29.34 28.94 -9.00
CA VAL A 122 -30.67 29.56 -9.08
C VAL A 122 -31.05 30.25 -7.76
N PHE A 123 -30.41 29.84 -6.65
CA PHE A 123 -30.56 30.38 -5.30
C PHE A 123 -29.18 30.73 -4.69
N PRO A 124 -28.58 31.90 -5.03
CA PRO A 124 -27.22 32.25 -4.63
C PRO A 124 -27.02 32.46 -3.11
N ASP A 125 -28.11 32.70 -2.37
CA ASP A 125 -28.06 33.02 -0.93
C ASP A 125 -28.49 31.85 -0.02
N HIS A 126 -28.60 30.63 -0.56
CA HIS A 126 -29.17 29.51 0.19
C HIS A 126 -28.42 28.21 -0.04
N ASP A 127 -28.25 27.44 1.03
CA ASP A 127 -27.72 26.09 0.92
C ASP A 127 -28.81 25.14 0.45
N LEU A 128 -28.50 24.39 -0.59
CA LEU A 128 -29.35 23.31 -1.08
C LEU A 128 -28.79 21.98 -0.57
N VAL A 129 -29.59 21.31 0.26
CA VAL A 129 -29.30 19.97 0.77
C VAL A 129 -30.24 18.97 0.11
N TYR A 130 -29.66 18.04 -0.63
CA TYR A 130 -30.41 17.00 -1.32
C TYR A 130 -30.54 15.81 -0.40
N VAL A 131 -31.75 15.30 -0.19
CA VAL A 131 -32.02 14.25 0.78
C VAL A 131 -32.86 13.17 0.14
N THR A 132 -32.41 11.93 0.25
CA THR A 132 -33.23 10.75 -0.08
C THR A 132 -33.75 10.12 1.20
N THR A 133 -35.00 9.66 1.18
CA THR A 133 -35.66 9.03 2.33
C THR A 133 -35.88 7.53 2.08
N ARG A 134 -36.13 6.75 3.13
CA ARG A 134 -36.43 5.30 2.98
C ARG A 134 -37.61 4.99 2.08
N ASN A 135 -38.53 5.94 1.94
CA ASN A 135 -39.68 5.85 1.06
C ASN A 135 -39.34 6.13 -0.42
N GLN A 136 -38.05 6.11 -0.79
CA GLN A 136 -37.53 6.38 -2.13
C GLN A 136 -37.92 7.78 -2.63
N VAL A 137 -38.21 8.70 -1.71
CA VAL A 137 -38.52 10.08 -2.07
C VAL A 137 -37.24 10.89 -1.98
N VAL A 138 -36.85 11.49 -3.11
CA VAL A 138 -35.80 12.50 -3.21
C VAL A 138 -36.43 13.86 -2.95
N ARG A 139 -35.82 14.64 -2.07
CA ARG A 139 -36.25 16.00 -1.69
C ARG A 139 -35.08 16.95 -1.78
N ILE A 140 -35.33 18.15 -2.26
CA ILE A 140 -34.38 19.26 -2.17
C ILE A 140 -34.82 20.13 -1.01
N LEU A 141 -33.97 20.23 0.00
CA LEU A 141 -34.20 21.07 1.16
C LEU A 141 -33.40 22.36 0.96
N LEU A 142 -34.10 23.47 1.00
CA LEU A 142 -33.47 24.78 1.16
C LEU A 142 -33.22 24.99 2.66
N SER A 143 -31.97 25.22 3.06
CA SER A 143 -31.66 25.72 4.40
C SER A 143 -31.71 27.25 4.37
N ILE A 144 -32.68 27.84 5.08
CA ILE A 144 -32.86 29.30 5.14
C ILE A 144 -32.46 29.82 6.52
N GLY A 145 -31.30 30.48 6.58
CA GLY A 145 -30.81 31.23 7.74
C GLY A 145 -30.48 30.37 8.97
N GLU A 146 -30.24 31.04 10.11
CA GLU A 146 -29.79 30.40 11.36
C GLU A 146 -30.75 29.35 11.94
N GLN A 147 -32.03 29.38 11.54
CA GLN A 147 -33.05 28.47 12.06
C GLN A 147 -33.15 27.15 11.27
N CYS A 148 -32.34 26.94 10.24
CA CYS A 148 -32.36 25.74 9.39
C CYS A 148 -33.78 25.32 8.97
N ARG A 149 -34.64 26.29 8.60
CA ARG A 149 -36.03 25.97 8.21
C ARG A 149 -36.04 25.27 6.87
N GLU A 150 -36.52 24.03 6.86
CA GLU A 150 -36.61 23.23 5.65
C GLU A 150 -37.75 23.72 4.74
N ARG A 151 -37.42 24.05 3.49
CA ARG A 151 -38.40 24.16 2.41
C ARG A 151 -38.12 23.10 1.35
N VAL A 152 -39.12 22.27 1.05
CA VAL A 152 -39.03 21.28 -0.04
C VAL A 152 -39.24 22.01 -1.37
N LEU A 153 -38.19 22.12 -2.18
CA LEU A 153 -38.28 22.77 -3.51
C LEU A 153 -38.73 21.81 -4.60
N TRP A 154 -38.28 20.55 -4.53
CA TRP A 154 -38.61 19.51 -5.47
C TRP A 154 -38.78 18.19 -4.75
N LYS A 155 -39.65 17.34 -5.29
CA LYS A 155 -39.97 16.03 -4.75
C LYS A 155 -40.18 15.04 -5.90
N TRP A 156 -39.37 14.00 -5.92
CA TRP A 156 -39.54 12.89 -6.85
C TRP A 156 -39.49 11.56 -6.12
N ARG A 157 -40.15 10.55 -6.69
CA ARG A 157 -40.16 9.19 -6.15
C ARG A 157 -39.38 8.29 -7.09
N ALA A 158 -38.23 7.84 -6.63
CA ALA A 158 -37.43 6.85 -7.33
C ALA A 158 -38.16 5.50 -7.36
N ASP A 159 -37.87 4.71 -8.38
CA ASP A 159 -38.38 3.36 -8.57
C ASP A 159 -37.72 2.34 -7.62
N SER A 160 -36.54 2.66 -7.12
CA SER A 160 -35.73 1.85 -6.23
C SER A 160 -34.91 2.72 -5.27
N LEU A 161 -34.13 2.09 -4.39
CA LEU A 161 -33.29 2.81 -3.44
C LEU A 161 -32.20 3.59 -4.19
N VAL A 162 -32.06 4.87 -3.88
CA VAL A 162 -31.01 5.74 -4.43
C VAL A 162 -29.67 5.37 -3.80
N SER A 163 -28.70 4.94 -4.61
CA SER A 163 -27.36 4.53 -4.19
C SER A 163 -26.40 5.71 -4.06
N ALA A 164 -26.46 6.68 -4.97
CA ALA A 164 -25.69 7.92 -4.90
C ALA A 164 -26.47 9.07 -5.55
N ILE A 165 -26.10 10.29 -5.19
CA ILE A 165 -26.71 11.52 -5.69
C ILE A 165 -25.62 12.58 -5.76
N SER A 166 -25.62 13.39 -6.81
CA SER A 166 -24.82 14.59 -6.92
C SER A 166 -25.51 15.75 -7.60
N PHE A 167 -25.12 16.97 -7.23
CA PHE A 167 -25.74 18.21 -7.69
C PHE A 167 -24.67 19.24 -8.07
N ASP A 168 -24.83 19.84 -9.25
CA ASP A 168 -23.89 20.82 -9.80
C ASP A 168 -24.40 22.28 -9.73
N GLY A 169 -25.64 22.50 -9.33
CA GLY A 169 -26.30 23.82 -9.38
C GLY A 169 -27.43 23.92 -10.41
N SER A 170 -27.33 23.16 -11.50
CA SER A 170 -28.21 23.21 -12.67
C SER A 170 -29.01 21.91 -12.90
N ALA A 171 -28.48 20.78 -12.45
CA ALA A 171 -29.05 19.45 -12.60
C ALA A 171 -28.68 18.55 -11.41
N VAL A 172 -29.55 17.61 -11.05
CA VAL A 172 -29.23 16.51 -10.13
C VAL A 172 -28.94 15.26 -10.95
N CYS A 173 -27.81 14.62 -10.69
CA CYS A 173 -27.52 13.26 -11.13
C CYS A 173 -27.71 12.29 -9.96
N LEU A 174 -28.38 11.16 -10.18
CA LEU A 174 -28.55 10.14 -9.15
C LEU A 174 -28.48 8.74 -9.74
N THR A 175 -28.02 7.78 -8.95
CA THR A 175 -28.03 6.36 -9.31
C THR A 175 -29.01 5.62 -8.40
N THR A 176 -29.72 4.66 -8.99
CA THR A 176 -30.59 3.73 -8.30
C THR A 176 -30.16 2.30 -8.62
N GLN A 177 -30.93 1.31 -8.18
CA GLN A 177 -30.65 -0.09 -8.54
C GLN A 177 -30.95 -0.40 -10.01
N SER A 178 -31.76 0.42 -10.67
CA SER A 178 -32.23 0.22 -12.05
C SER A 178 -31.50 1.08 -13.08
N GLY A 179 -30.94 2.22 -12.67
CA GLY A 179 -30.34 3.16 -13.62
C GLY A 179 -29.69 4.39 -13.02
N CYS A 180 -29.02 5.14 -13.89
CA CYS A 180 -28.56 6.49 -13.63
C CYS A 180 -29.58 7.48 -14.22
N TYR A 181 -30.02 8.45 -13.43
CA TYR A 181 -31.01 9.45 -13.80
C TYR A 181 -30.44 10.85 -13.63
N VAL A 182 -30.84 11.76 -14.52
CA VAL A 182 -30.50 13.18 -14.46
C VAL A 182 -31.76 14.03 -14.49
N HIS A 183 -31.85 15.02 -13.60
CA HIS A 183 -32.97 15.95 -13.55
C HIS A 183 -32.47 17.40 -13.68
N PRO A 184 -32.68 18.05 -14.84
CA PRO A 184 -32.33 19.47 -15.02
C PRO A 184 -33.35 20.38 -14.31
N PHE A 185 -32.88 21.45 -13.66
CA PHE A 185 -33.72 22.42 -12.94
C PHE A 185 -34.21 23.59 -13.80
N GLU A 186 -33.53 23.91 -14.90
CA GLU A 186 -33.89 25.06 -15.74
C GLU A 186 -35.23 24.86 -16.47
N SER A 187 -35.67 23.61 -16.64
CA SER A 187 -36.92 23.26 -17.32
C SER A 187 -38.00 22.97 -16.27
N SER A 188 -38.94 23.89 -16.07
CA SER A 188 -40.21 23.75 -15.31
C SER A 188 -40.25 22.61 -14.28
N SER A 189 -40.36 22.95 -12.98
CA SER A 189 -40.39 22.07 -11.78
C SER A 189 -41.20 20.74 -11.80
N SER A 190 -41.91 20.43 -12.88
CA SER A 190 -42.67 19.21 -13.14
C SER A 190 -42.00 18.22 -14.11
N ALA A 191 -40.79 18.47 -14.63
CA ALA A 191 -40.15 17.52 -15.53
C ALA A 191 -39.73 16.24 -14.77
N ASP A 192 -40.09 15.07 -15.29
CA ASP A 192 -39.60 13.79 -14.75
C ASP A 192 -38.08 13.66 -14.99
N PRO A 193 -37.32 12.99 -14.10
CA PRO A 193 -35.91 12.70 -14.34
C PRO A 193 -35.70 11.88 -15.61
N ILE A 194 -34.66 12.23 -16.35
CA ILE A 194 -34.23 11.59 -17.59
C ILE A 194 -33.38 10.37 -17.23
N LEU A 195 -33.74 9.18 -17.69
CA LEU A 195 -32.89 7.99 -17.57
C LEU A 195 -31.70 8.14 -18.53
N ALA A 196 -30.51 8.35 -17.96
CA ALA A 196 -29.27 8.45 -18.74
C ALA A 196 -28.84 7.08 -19.27
N PHE A 197 -28.79 6.08 -18.39
CA PHE A 197 -28.52 4.68 -18.76
C PHE A 197 -28.99 3.70 -17.68
N PRO A 198 -29.38 2.47 -18.07
CA PRO A 198 -29.72 1.42 -17.11
C PRO A 198 -28.46 0.88 -16.41
N ILE A 199 -28.62 0.42 -15.17
CA ILE A 199 -27.57 -0.26 -14.40
C ILE A 199 -27.97 -1.73 -14.28
N ASP A 200 -27.15 -2.63 -14.83
CA ASP A 200 -27.38 -4.07 -14.72
C ASP A 200 -26.62 -4.64 -13.51
N ARG A 201 -27.37 -4.99 -12.46
CA ARG A 201 -26.81 -5.59 -11.25
C ARG A 201 -26.21 -6.98 -11.48
N ALA A 202 -26.59 -7.68 -12.55
CA ALA A 202 -25.98 -8.98 -12.86
C ALA A 202 -24.48 -8.85 -13.20
N VAL A 203 -24.04 -7.64 -13.59
CA VAL A 203 -22.64 -7.34 -13.95
C VAL A 203 -21.83 -6.86 -12.74
N LEU A 204 -22.50 -6.38 -11.69
CA LEU A 204 -21.84 -5.91 -10.48
C LEU A 204 -21.50 -7.07 -9.54
N PRO A 205 -20.30 -7.12 -8.95
CA PRO A 205 -19.99 -8.04 -7.87
C PRO A 205 -21.03 -7.97 -6.74
N LEU A 206 -21.41 -9.10 -6.15
CA LEU A 206 -22.42 -9.17 -5.08
C LEU A 206 -22.12 -8.24 -3.88
N ASN A 207 -20.84 -7.94 -3.66
CA ASN A 207 -20.35 -7.08 -2.58
C ASN A 207 -19.72 -5.79 -3.10
N ALA A 208 -20.02 -5.40 -4.33
CA ALA A 208 -19.55 -4.15 -4.91
C ALA A 208 -20.06 -2.96 -4.09
N PRO A 209 -19.22 -1.93 -3.85
CA PRO A 209 -19.70 -0.67 -3.32
C PRO A 209 -20.75 -0.07 -4.28
N PRO A 210 -21.71 0.71 -3.75
CA PRO A 210 -22.66 1.43 -4.59
C PRO A 210 -21.91 2.36 -5.56
N PRO A 211 -22.47 2.63 -6.76
CA PRO A 211 -21.86 3.56 -7.70
C PRO A 211 -21.57 4.92 -7.05
N SER A 212 -20.41 5.49 -7.36
CA SER A 212 -20.00 6.83 -6.93
C SER A 212 -20.34 7.84 -8.02
N ILE A 213 -20.84 9.01 -7.63
CA ILE A 213 -21.08 10.15 -8.55
C ILE A 213 -20.19 11.29 -8.08
N CYS A 214 -19.45 11.89 -9.02
CA CYS A 214 -18.63 13.06 -8.78
C CYS A 214 -19.06 14.17 -9.76
N HIS A 215 -19.34 15.37 -9.25
CA HIS A 215 -19.52 16.54 -10.09
C HIS A 215 -18.19 16.96 -10.70
N VAL A 216 -18.19 17.21 -12.01
CA VAL A 216 -17.00 17.59 -12.76
C VAL A 216 -17.10 19.06 -13.13
N ASN A 217 -17.91 19.43 -14.11
CA ASN A 217 -18.09 20.83 -14.47
C ASN A 217 -19.58 21.19 -14.43
N GLU A 218 -19.91 22.46 -14.65
CA GLU A 218 -21.29 22.90 -14.82
C GLU A 218 -22.01 22.03 -15.86
N GLY A 219 -23.02 21.28 -15.42
CA GLY A 219 -23.76 20.32 -16.23
C GLY A 219 -23.15 18.93 -16.31
N ASP A 220 -21.92 18.66 -15.87
CA ASP A 220 -21.20 17.40 -16.12
C ASP A 220 -20.95 16.59 -14.84
N PHE A 221 -21.31 15.31 -14.87
CA PHE A 221 -21.08 14.33 -13.81
C PHE A 221 -20.22 13.16 -14.29
N VAL A 222 -19.45 12.56 -13.39
CA VAL A 222 -18.79 11.27 -13.60
C VAL A 222 -19.41 10.23 -12.68
N VAL A 223 -19.88 9.14 -13.28
CA VAL A 223 -20.51 8.02 -12.59
C VAL A 223 -19.59 6.81 -12.71
N ALA A 224 -19.06 6.34 -11.58
CA ALA A 224 -18.17 5.19 -11.50
C ALA A 224 -18.79 4.08 -10.66
N GLY A 225 -18.38 2.83 -10.90
CA GLY A 225 -18.86 1.67 -10.14
C GLY A 225 -20.18 1.10 -10.66
N CYS A 226 -20.68 1.59 -11.80
CA CYS A 226 -21.68 0.88 -12.60
C CYS A 226 -21.08 -0.30 -13.37
N MET A 227 -19.75 -0.27 -13.58
CA MET A 227 -18.94 -1.40 -14.01
C MET A 227 -17.60 -1.36 -13.25
N PRO A 228 -16.90 -2.50 -13.09
CA PRO A 228 -15.65 -2.54 -12.35
C PRO A 228 -14.53 -1.72 -13.00
N ASP A 229 -14.50 -1.59 -14.31
CA ASP A 229 -13.34 -1.10 -15.07
C ASP A 229 -13.60 0.22 -15.81
N MET A 230 -14.69 0.92 -15.46
CA MET A 230 -15.13 2.08 -16.22
C MET A 230 -15.91 3.13 -15.40
N ALA A 231 -15.74 4.40 -15.78
CA ALA A 231 -16.64 5.50 -15.42
C ALA A 231 -17.26 6.15 -16.67
N LEU A 232 -18.48 6.65 -16.51
CA LEU A 232 -19.24 7.35 -17.54
C LEU A 232 -19.36 8.83 -17.21
N PHE A 233 -19.12 9.69 -18.20
CA PHE A 233 -19.54 11.09 -18.14
C PHE A 233 -21.03 11.19 -18.49
N VAL A 234 -21.77 11.99 -17.73
CA VAL A 234 -23.20 12.26 -17.95
C VAL A 234 -23.41 13.76 -17.85
N ASP A 235 -24.00 14.37 -18.87
CA ASP A 235 -24.37 15.77 -18.81
C ASP A 235 -25.75 16.00 -18.17
N GLY A 236 -26.11 17.27 -17.94
CA GLY A 236 -27.38 17.73 -17.36
C GLY A 236 -28.60 17.35 -18.21
N SER A 237 -28.39 16.96 -19.47
CA SER A 237 -29.44 16.43 -20.35
C SER A 237 -29.63 14.92 -20.23
N GLY A 238 -28.81 14.24 -19.42
CA GLY A 238 -28.79 12.79 -19.29
C GLY A 238 -28.07 12.08 -20.46
N SER A 239 -27.26 12.79 -21.24
CA SER A 239 -26.51 12.21 -22.36
C SER A 239 -25.06 11.91 -21.96
N ALA A 240 -24.45 10.91 -22.61
CA ALA A 240 -23.03 10.63 -22.39
C ALA A 240 -22.19 11.66 -23.16
N ALA A 241 -21.80 12.75 -22.48
CA ALA A 241 -21.15 13.88 -23.13
C ALA A 241 -19.71 13.62 -23.57
N ARG A 242 -19.00 12.67 -22.94
CA ARG A 242 -17.59 12.40 -23.20
C ARG A 242 -17.31 10.89 -23.25
N PRO A 243 -16.21 10.47 -23.91
CA PRO A 243 -15.75 9.08 -23.87
C PRO A 243 -15.63 8.56 -22.44
N PRO A 244 -15.92 7.27 -22.19
CA PRO A 244 -15.77 6.67 -20.88
C PRO A 244 -14.32 6.71 -20.41
N LEU A 245 -14.12 6.83 -19.10
CA LEU A 245 -12.83 6.55 -18.47
C LEU A 245 -12.74 5.04 -18.31
N ILE A 246 -11.69 4.41 -18.85
CA ILE A 246 -11.49 2.96 -18.80
C ILE A 246 -10.17 2.67 -18.09
N TRP A 247 -10.15 1.67 -17.22
CA TRP A 247 -8.97 1.19 -16.51
C TRP A 247 -9.01 -0.33 -16.36
N SER A 248 -8.01 -0.93 -15.71
CA SER A 248 -7.90 -2.40 -15.62
C SER A 248 -8.27 -2.94 -14.24
N HIS A 249 -9.25 -3.85 -14.20
CA HIS A 249 -9.53 -4.79 -13.10
C HIS A 249 -9.65 -4.20 -11.68
N GLU A 250 -10.32 -3.05 -11.51
CA GLU A 250 -10.33 -2.37 -10.21
C GLU A 250 -11.67 -1.71 -9.88
N HIS A 251 -12.46 -2.28 -8.98
CA HIS A 251 -13.76 -1.69 -8.64
C HIS A 251 -13.59 -0.33 -7.93
N PRO A 252 -14.12 0.76 -8.48
CA PRO A 252 -14.01 2.08 -7.85
C PRO A 252 -14.87 2.11 -6.58
N ARG A 253 -14.30 2.62 -5.48
CA ARG A 253 -15.03 2.94 -4.24
C ARG A 253 -15.50 4.37 -4.22
N SER A 254 -14.66 5.27 -4.71
CA SER A 254 -14.97 6.70 -4.79
C SER A 254 -14.28 7.32 -6.00
N VAL A 255 -14.81 8.46 -6.41
CA VAL A 255 -14.20 9.33 -7.41
C VAL A 255 -14.11 10.71 -6.81
N VAL A 256 -12.92 11.27 -6.82
CA VAL A 256 -12.64 12.62 -6.30
C VAL A 256 -12.15 13.47 -7.45
N ARG A 257 -12.72 14.66 -7.60
CA ARG A 257 -12.22 15.68 -8.52
C ARG A 257 -11.27 16.59 -7.76
N THR A 258 -10.10 16.84 -8.36
CA THR A 258 -9.22 17.96 -8.00
C THR A 258 -9.38 19.08 -9.04
N ASP A 259 -8.65 20.19 -8.89
CA ASP A 259 -8.69 21.28 -9.88
C ASP A 259 -8.19 20.86 -11.27
N SER A 260 -7.30 19.86 -11.34
CA SER A 260 -6.57 19.50 -12.56
C SER A 260 -6.85 18.08 -13.06
N CYS A 261 -7.41 17.21 -12.21
CA CYS A 261 -7.55 15.80 -12.50
C CYS A 261 -8.78 15.15 -11.83
N LEU A 262 -9.08 13.94 -12.30
CA LEU A 262 -10.03 13.03 -11.67
C LEU A 262 -9.26 11.86 -11.09
N VAL A 263 -9.46 11.61 -9.79
CA VAL A 263 -8.83 10.50 -9.08
C VAL A 263 -9.90 9.46 -8.78
N VAL A 264 -9.75 8.27 -9.38
CA VAL A 264 -10.57 7.10 -9.11
C VAL A 264 -9.87 6.28 -8.05
N ILE A 265 -10.51 6.07 -6.91
CA ILE A 265 -9.96 5.33 -5.78
C ILE A 265 -10.64 3.96 -5.74
N GLY A 266 -9.86 2.92 -6.00
CA GLY A 266 -10.30 1.53 -5.97
C GLY A 266 -10.13 0.86 -4.60
N GLU A 267 -10.05 -0.47 -4.58
CA GLU A 267 -9.79 -1.29 -3.40
C GLU A 267 -8.30 -1.54 -3.12
N THR A 268 -7.50 -1.57 -4.18
CA THR A 268 -6.07 -1.91 -4.21
C THR A 268 -5.24 -0.90 -5.00
N LYS A 269 -5.88 -0.04 -5.80
CA LYS A 269 -5.21 0.94 -6.65
C LYS A 269 -5.97 2.25 -6.67
N LEU A 270 -5.25 3.33 -6.94
CA LEU A 270 -5.82 4.61 -7.34
C LEU A 270 -5.37 4.93 -8.76
N ILE A 271 -6.25 5.55 -9.54
CA ILE A 271 -6.02 5.85 -10.95
C ILE A 271 -6.31 7.32 -11.18
N VAL A 272 -5.37 8.02 -11.79
CA VAL A 272 -5.47 9.45 -12.05
C VAL A 272 -5.71 9.69 -13.53
N PHE A 273 -6.76 10.44 -13.83
CA PHE A 273 -7.12 10.89 -15.17
C PHE A 273 -6.96 12.40 -15.28
N ASP A 274 -6.48 12.87 -16.41
CA ASP A 274 -6.54 14.31 -16.69
C ASP A 274 -7.97 14.77 -17.04
N ASN A 275 -8.17 16.09 -17.15
CA ASN A 275 -9.45 16.69 -17.51
C ASN A 275 -10.00 16.27 -18.90
N VAL A 276 -9.16 15.66 -19.75
CA VAL A 276 -9.54 15.13 -21.07
C VAL A 276 -9.96 13.65 -20.98
N GLY A 277 -9.77 13.02 -19.82
CA GLY A 277 -10.08 11.63 -19.56
C GLY A 277 -8.97 10.65 -19.96
N ARG A 278 -7.74 11.13 -20.14
CA ARG A 278 -6.58 10.25 -20.37
C ARG A 278 -6.03 9.78 -19.04
N MET A 279 -5.83 8.47 -18.90
CA MET A 279 -5.16 7.89 -17.74
C MET A 279 -3.71 8.39 -17.71
N ARG A 280 -3.35 9.11 -16.65
CA ARG A 280 -2.00 9.63 -16.43
C ARG A 280 -1.17 8.71 -15.58
N GLN A 281 -1.79 8.11 -14.57
CA GLN A 281 -1.05 7.37 -13.57
C GLN A 281 -1.93 6.34 -12.87
N GLU A 282 -1.31 5.24 -12.49
CA GLU A 282 -1.86 4.22 -11.60
C GLU A 282 -0.90 4.06 -10.42
N LEU A 283 -1.42 4.12 -9.18
CA LEU A 283 -0.64 3.91 -7.97
C LEU A 283 -1.27 2.77 -7.16
N ALA A 284 -0.44 1.87 -6.63
CA ALA A 284 -0.89 0.84 -5.72
C ALA A 284 -1.24 1.45 -4.35
N LEU A 285 -2.37 1.04 -3.79
CA LEU A 285 -2.78 1.36 -2.43
C LEU A 285 -2.30 0.22 -1.49
N PRO A 286 -1.60 0.55 -0.39
CA PRO A 286 -1.04 -0.47 0.50
C PRO A 286 -2.09 -1.18 1.36
N SER A 287 -3.29 -0.61 1.49
CA SER A 287 -4.39 -1.19 2.25
C SER A 287 -5.75 -0.72 1.71
N HIS A 288 -6.82 -1.37 2.17
CA HIS A 288 -8.17 -1.12 1.68
C HIS A 288 -8.71 0.24 2.17
N PRO A 289 -8.99 1.19 1.26
CA PRO A 289 -9.53 2.49 1.64
C PRO A 289 -10.97 2.36 2.18
N CYS A 290 -11.27 3.04 3.29
CA CYS A 290 -12.64 3.18 3.81
C CYS A 290 -13.27 4.52 3.50
N ALA A 291 -12.48 5.59 3.49
CA ALA A 291 -12.97 6.94 3.28
C ALA A 291 -11.96 7.72 2.45
N SER A 292 -12.47 8.66 1.65
CA SER A 292 -11.65 9.58 0.89
C SER A 292 -12.34 10.93 0.80
N GLY A 293 -11.56 11.99 0.69
CA GLY A 293 -12.06 13.33 0.42
C GLY A 293 -10.96 14.25 -0.09
N LEU A 294 -11.30 15.52 -0.28
CA LEU A 294 -10.39 16.55 -0.75
C LEU A 294 -10.07 17.49 0.42
N ALA A 295 -8.78 17.78 0.65
CA ALA A 295 -8.33 18.84 1.53
C ALA A 295 -8.34 20.20 0.79
N GLY A 296 -8.22 21.31 1.51
CA GLY A 296 -8.35 22.66 0.93
C GLY A 296 -7.27 23.04 -0.11
N ASP A 297 -6.16 22.31 -0.17
CA ASP A 297 -5.06 22.46 -1.12
C ASP A 297 -5.19 21.53 -2.34
N SER A 298 -6.38 20.96 -2.57
CA SER A 298 -6.63 19.93 -3.60
C SER A 298 -5.88 18.61 -3.39
N THR A 299 -5.33 18.37 -2.19
CA THR A 299 -4.79 17.06 -1.81
C THR A 299 -5.92 16.07 -1.58
N VAL A 300 -5.83 14.89 -2.21
CA VAL A 300 -6.79 13.81 -1.94
C VAL A 300 -6.33 13.04 -0.71
N VAL A 301 -7.15 13.02 0.33
CA VAL A 301 -6.87 12.32 1.58
C VAL A 301 -7.62 10.99 1.57
N ILE A 302 -6.93 9.91 1.92
CA ILE A 302 -7.44 8.54 1.93
C ILE A 302 -7.20 7.92 3.31
N PHE A 303 -8.27 7.45 3.94
CA PHE A 303 -8.22 6.70 5.20
C PHE A 303 -8.42 5.21 4.92
N THR A 304 -7.73 4.36 5.66
CA THR A 304 -7.78 2.90 5.45
C THR A 304 -8.39 2.17 6.65
N ARG A 305 -8.89 0.95 6.41
CA ARG A 305 -9.43 0.08 7.47
C ARG A 305 -8.35 -0.72 8.21
N SER A 306 -7.09 -0.26 8.22
CA SER A 306 -6.02 -0.95 8.95
C SER A 306 -6.21 -0.79 10.46
N ALA A 307 -5.57 -1.66 11.25
CA ALA A 307 -5.55 -1.52 12.72
C ALA A 307 -4.94 -0.18 13.14
N ASP A 308 -3.99 0.32 12.35
CA ASP A 308 -3.29 1.58 12.57
C ASP A 308 -4.06 2.81 12.01
N ALA A 309 -5.16 2.57 11.28
CA ALA A 309 -5.97 3.57 10.60
C ALA A 309 -5.10 4.61 9.87
N ASP A 310 -4.30 4.12 8.93
CA ASP A 310 -3.33 4.94 8.20
C ASP A 310 -4.03 6.00 7.36
N VAL A 311 -3.39 7.17 7.29
CA VAL A 311 -3.81 8.29 6.45
C VAL A 311 -2.80 8.46 5.31
N PHE A 312 -3.28 8.31 4.09
CA PHE A 312 -2.52 8.54 2.88
C PHE A 312 -2.96 9.83 2.21
N CYS A 313 -2.00 10.57 1.66
CA CYS A 313 -2.26 11.73 0.83
C CYS A 313 -1.82 11.46 -0.59
N VAL A 314 -2.66 11.84 -1.54
CA VAL A 314 -2.29 11.95 -2.95
C VAL A 314 -2.13 13.42 -3.27
N ARG A 315 -0.88 13.84 -3.46
CA ARG A 315 -0.53 15.21 -3.83
C ARG A 315 -0.13 15.26 -5.29
N GLN A 316 -0.59 16.29 -5.99
CA GLN A 316 -0.01 16.63 -7.28
C GLN A 316 1.34 17.30 -7.01
N MET A 317 2.41 16.68 -7.46
CA MET A 317 3.74 17.25 -7.42
C MET A 317 3.97 18.16 -8.62
N SER A 318 4.74 19.23 -8.41
CA SER A 318 5.35 19.90 -9.56
C SER A 318 6.35 18.95 -10.22
N TRP A 319 6.58 19.10 -11.53
CA TRP A 319 7.60 18.29 -12.20
C TRP A 319 9.00 18.60 -11.63
N ALA A 320 9.22 19.82 -11.14
CA ALA A 320 10.45 20.23 -10.47
C ALA A 320 10.71 19.43 -9.17
N GLN A 321 9.68 19.33 -8.31
CA GLN A 321 9.74 18.49 -7.10
C GLN A 321 9.97 17.02 -7.47
N LYS A 322 9.25 16.52 -8.47
CA LYS A 322 9.41 15.13 -8.92
C LYS A 322 10.82 14.83 -9.42
N ALA A 323 11.41 15.75 -10.17
CA ALA A 323 12.77 15.61 -10.67
C ALA A 323 13.77 15.59 -9.49
N SER A 324 13.59 16.45 -8.49
CA SER A 324 14.40 16.44 -7.26
C SER A 324 14.30 15.11 -6.50
N ASP A 325 13.08 14.60 -6.29
CA ASP A 325 12.86 13.30 -5.62
C ASP A 325 13.54 12.14 -6.37
N LEU A 326 13.49 12.15 -7.70
CA LEU A 326 14.16 11.14 -8.54
C LEU A 326 15.67 11.25 -8.44
N LEU A 327 16.23 12.47 -8.40
CA LEU A 327 17.65 12.68 -8.16
C LEU A 327 18.11 12.16 -6.80
N GLU A 328 17.33 12.37 -5.74
CA GLU A 328 17.67 11.89 -4.40
C GLU A 328 17.66 10.37 -4.30
N LYS A 329 16.83 9.71 -5.11
CA LYS A 329 16.79 8.24 -5.23
C LYS A 329 17.86 7.66 -6.16
N GLY A 330 18.64 8.49 -6.84
CA GLY A 330 19.63 8.06 -7.84
C GLY A 330 19.01 7.62 -9.17
N GLU A 331 17.75 7.94 -9.44
CA GLU A 331 17.05 7.62 -10.69
C GLU A 331 17.28 8.72 -11.75
N PHE A 332 18.55 8.96 -12.10
CA PHE A 332 18.96 10.14 -12.86
C PHE A 332 18.33 10.23 -14.27
N GLU A 333 18.24 9.12 -15.00
CA GLU A 333 17.64 9.09 -16.35
C GLU A 333 16.14 9.45 -16.32
N SER A 334 15.43 8.98 -15.30
CA SER A 334 14.03 9.34 -15.11
C SER A 334 13.87 10.81 -14.74
N ALA A 335 14.76 11.35 -13.89
CA ALA A 335 14.79 12.79 -13.58
C ALA A 335 15.03 13.62 -14.85
N LEU A 336 16.00 13.25 -15.68
CA LEU A 336 16.29 13.94 -16.93
C LEU A 336 15.09 13.91 -17.89
N TYR A 337 14.41 12.77 -17.99
CA TYR A 337 13.22 12.63 -18.82
C TYR A 337 12.07 13.54 -18.35
N VAL A 338 11.84 13.67 -17.03
CA VAL A 338 10.87 14.63 -16.46
C VAL A 338 11.19 16.04 -16.93
N VAL A 339 12.44 16.47 -16.75
CA VAL A 339 12.88 17.83 -17.05
C VAL A 339 12.73 18.14 -18.55
N ARG A 340 13.12 17.22 -19.42
CA ARG A 340 13.05 17.42 -20.89
C ARG A 340 11.63 17.39 -21.44
N SER A 341 10.71 16.71 -20.76
CA SER A 341 9.32 16.56 -21.20
C SER A 341 8.41 17.72 -20.75
N ASN A 342 8.93 18.63 -19.91
CA ASN A 342 8.17 19.73 -19.34
C ASN A 342 8.78 21.10 -19.71
N GLU A 343 7.92 22.10 -19.85
CA GLU A 343 8.36 23.48 -20.09
C GLU A 343 8.74 24.16 -18.77
N VAL A 344 9.88 24.86 -18.77
CA VAL A 344 10.32 25.72 -17.66
C VAL A 344 9.47 26.99 -17.63
N LYS A 345 8.62 27.12 -16.61
CA LYS A 345 7.69 28.26 -16.47
C LYS A 345 8.02 29.16 -15.29
N THR A 346 8.65 28.61 -14.25
CA THR A 346 8.98 29.31 -13.01
C THR A 346 10.49 29.32 -12.76
N ASP A 347 10.96 30.16 -11.83
CA ASP A 347 12.37 30.14 -11.42
C ASP A 347 12.71 28.83 -10.68
N GLU A 348 11.76 28.24 -9.94
CA GLU A 348 11.92 26.92 -9.30
C GLU A 348 12.13 25.82 -10.33
N ASP A 349 11.36 25.84 -11.42
CA ASP A 349 11.54 24.94 -12.56
C ASP A 349 12.95 25.05 -13.16
N LEU A 350 13.46 26.29 -13.31
CA LEU A 350 14.79 26.52 -13.85
C LEU A 350 15.89 26.02 -12.91
N ILE A 351 15.71 26.19 -11.59
CA ILE A 351 16.63 25.67 -10.58
C ILE A 351 16.66 24.14 -10.64
N ALA A 352 15.49 23.49 -10.65
CA ALA A 352 15.40 22.03 -10.73
C ALA A 352 15.99 21.50 -12.04
N TYR A 353 15.70 22.17 -13.17
CA TYR A 353 16.32 21.85 -14.46
C TYR A 353 17.84 21.81 -14.36
N ARG A 354 18.44 22.89 -13.84
CA ARG A 354 19.90 22.99 -13.72
C ARG A 354 20.47 21.95 -12.78
N GLN A 355 19.85 21.74 -11.62
CA GLN A 355 20.31 20.76 -10.63
C GLN A 355 20.34 19.33 -11.19
N VAL A 356 19.33 18.94 -11.98
CA VAL A 356 19.29 17.62 -12.63
C VAL A 356 20.44 17.45 -13.61
N TYR A 357 20.65 18.44 -14.48
CA TYR A 357 21.73 18.41 -15.46
C TYR A 357 23.12 18.42 -14.82
N VAL A 358 23.32 19.21 -13.76
CA VAL A 358 24.58 19.27 -13.03
C VAL A 358 24.86 17.94 -12.31
N ARG A 359 23.89 17.39 -11.56
CA ARG A 359 24.09 16.12 -10.84
C ARG A 359 24.32 14.95 -11.78
N LEU A 360 23.48 14.79 -12.80
CA LEU A 360 23.65 13.73 -13.79
C LEU A 360 24.94 13.90 -14.59
N GLY A 361 25.32 15.14 -14.91
CA GLY A 361 26.58 15.45 -15.56
C GLY A 361 27.80 15.00 -14.74
N PHE A 362 27.80 15.20 -13.42
CA PHE A 362 28.88 14.70 -12.57
C PHE A 362 28.87 13.17 -12.44
N GLU A 363 27.71 12.54 -12.30
CA GLU A 363 27.59 11.07 -12.24
C GLU A 363 28.15 10.41 -13.52
N LYS A 364 27.78 10.96 -14.68
CA LYS A 364 28.31 10.53 -15.99
C LYS A 364 29.80 10.81 -16.14
N LEU A 365 30.28 11.92 -15.57
CA LEU A 365 31.71 12.28 -15.59
C LEU A 365 32.53 11.27 -14.80
N ALA A 366 32.03 10.80 -13.65
CA ALA A 366 32.67 9.75 -12.86
C ALA A 366 32.74 8.41 -13.61
N SER A 367 31.83 8.19 -14.56
CA SER A 367 31.79 7.02 -15.45
C SER A 367 32.54 7.21 -16.79
N ASP A 368 33.20 8.36 -16.98
CA ASP A 368 33.90 8.78 -18.21
C ASP A 368 33.02 8.74 -19.49
N GLU A 369 31.74 9.12 -19.37
CA GLU A 369 30.83 9.21 -20.51
C GLU A 369 31.02 10.54 -21.28
N GLU A 370 31.03 10.48 -22.62
CA GLU A 370 31.32 11.65 -23.49
C GLU A 370 30.32 12.81 -23.34
N ASP A 371 29.07 12.53 -22.95
CA ASP A 371 28.01 13.54 -22.83
C ASP A 371 28.00 14.28 -21.47
N ALA A 372 28.80 13.81 -20.50
CA ALA A 372 28.88 14.37 -19.15
C ALA A 372 29.16 15.88 -19.13
N ILE A 373 30.19 16.31 -19.86
CA ILE A 373 30.60 17.73 -19.93
C ILE A 373 29.50 18.56 -20.60
N SER A 374 28.85 18.04 -21.64
CA SER A 374 27.74 18.76 -22.29
C SER A 374 26.58 18.99 -21.32
N MET A 375 26.26 17.99 -20.49
CA MET A 375 25.21 18.11 -19.48
C MET A 375 25.57 19.12 -18.38
N LEU A 376 26.82 19.11 -17.90
CA LEU A 376 27.30 20.10 -16.92
C LEU A 376 27.21 21.53 -17.45
N LEU A 377 27.57 21.73 -18.73
CA LEU A 377 27.49 23.04 -19.39
C LEU A 377 26.03 23.50 -19.58
N GLU A 378 25.15 22.58 -19.99
CA GLU A 378 23.71 22.87 -20.13
C GLU A 378 23.05 23.19 -18.79
N GLY A 379 23.47 22.50 -17.73
CA GLY A 379 23.07 22.79 -16.34
C GLY A 379 23.66 24.09 -15.78
N GLN A 380 24.53 24.78 -16.53
CA GLN A 380 25.26 25.97 -16.09
C GLN A 380 26.03 25.73 -14.79
N VAL A 381 26.82 24.64 -14.77
CA VAL A 381 27.71 24.30 -13.65
C VAL A 381 28.51 25.54 -13.20
N THR A 382 28.62 25.73 -11.89
CA THR A 382 29.39 26.82 -11.29
C THR A 382 30.67 26.28 -10.64
N PRO A 383 31.68 27.14 -10.38
CA PRO A 383 32.86 26.72 -9.62
C PRO A 383 32.52 26.13 -8.25
N PHE A 384 31.46 26.64 -7.60
CA PHE A 384 30.97 26.14 -6.33
C PHE A 384 30.46 24.70 -6.41
N ASP A 385 29.73 24.35 -7.47
CA ASP A 385 29.23 22.99 -7.68
C ASP A 385 30.39 22.00 -7.82
N VAL A 386 31.44 22.37 -8.57
CA VAL A 386 32.65 21.56 -8.73
C VAL A 386 33.37 21.38 -7.40
N THR A 387 33.52 22.44 -6.60
CA THR A 387 34.14 22.30 -5.26
C THR A 387 33.34 21.42 -4.32
N THR A 388 32.01 21.46 -4.41
CA THR A 388 31.13 20.67 -3.55
C THR A 388 31.19 19.19 -3.92
N HIS A 389 31.14 18.88 -5.22
CA HIS A 389 31.14 17.51 -5.71
C HIS A 389 32.53 16.84 -5.55
N PHE A 390 33.60 17.58 -5.82
CA PHE A 390 34.98 17.12 -5.66
C PHE A 390 35.61 17.60 -4.35
N SER A 391 34.84 17.59 -3.26
CA SER A 391 35.33 18.03 -1.94
C SER A 391 36.60 17.31 -1.52
N ALA A 392 36.78 16.04 -1.87
CA ALA A 392 38.00 15.26 -1.60
C ALA A 392 39.28 15.84 -2.26
N ILE A 393 39.17 16.56 -3.38
CA ILE A 393 40.31 17.29 -3.97
C ILE A 393 40.71 18.47 -3.07
N PHE A 394 39.74 19.08 -2.41
CA PHE A 394 39.90 20.33 -1.69
C PHE A 394 40.10 20.13 -0.17
N ASP A 395 39.57 19.05 0.40
CA ASP A 395 39.68 18.62 1.79
C ASP A 395 40.78 17.56 1.98
N LYS A 396 41.54 17.63 3.08
CA LYS A 396 42.79 16.87 3.29
C LYS A 396 42.60 15.40 3.73
N SER A 397 41.48 14.74 3.46
CA SER A 397 41.16 13.42 4.04
C SER A 397 40.91 12.33 3.00
N ASP A 398 41.89 11.42 2.96
CA ASP A 398 41.87 10.01 2.55
C ASP A 398 42.01 9.63 1.05
N SER A 399 42.87 8.61 0.81
CA SER A 399 43.20 7.91 -0.45
C SER A 399 43.76 8.79 -1.61
N PRO A 400 45.08 8.80 -1.87
CA PRO A 400 45.67 9.70 -2.87
C PRO A 400 45.52 9.23 -4.33
N ARG A 401 45.07 7.98 -4.58
CA ARG A 401 44.82 7.44 -5.92
C ARG A 401 43.51 7.94 -6.53
N ASP A 402 42.44 7.98 -5.73
CA ASP A 402 41.14 8.47 -6.17
C ASP A 402 41.21 9.99 -6.45
N THR A 403 42.03 10.71 -5.68
CA THR A 403 42.23 12.16 -5.84
C THR A 403 42.86 12.55 -7.18
N ILE A 404 43.72 11.72 -7.78
CA ILE A 404 44.41 12.08 -9.03
C ILE A 404 43.48 11.94 -10.24
N SER A 405 42.66 10.88 -10.28
CA SER A 405 41.64 10.70 -11.33
C SER A 405 40.64 11.86 -11.32
N ASP A 406 40.17 12.23 -10.13
CA ASP A 406 39.24 13.34 -9.93
C ASP A 406 39.83 14.68 -10.38
N VAL A 407 41.11 14.93 -10.13
CA VAL A 407 41.75 16.19 -10.57
C VAL A 407 41.91 16.25 -12.10
N ILE A 408 42.21 15.13 -12.77
CA ILE A 408 42.27 15.09 -14.24
C ILE A 408 40.89 15.37 -14.84
N LEU A 409 39.83 14.81 -14.27
CA LEU A 409 38.46 15.08 -14.70
C LEU A 409 38.06 16.55 -14.49
N VAL A 410 38.42 17.13 -13.34
CA VAL A 410 38.20 18.56 -13.05
C VAL A 410 38.97 19.45 -14.03
N GLU A 411 40.22 19.13 -14.37
CA GLU A 411 40.99 19.90 -15.35
C GLU A 411 40.37 19.83 -16.76
N LYS A 412 39.93 18.64 -17.21
CA LYS A 412 39.21 18.48 -18.48
C LYS A 412 37.92 19.31 -18.50
N LEU A 413 37.14 19.26 -17.42
CA LEU A 413 35.91 20.05 -17.28
C LEU A 413 36.20 21.55 -17.35
N ILE A 414 37.11 22.07 -16.52
CA ILE A 414 37.40 23.51 -16.47
C ILE A 414 37.97 24.00 -17.80
N SER A 415 38.80 23.19 -18.47
CA SER A 415 39.34 23.56 -19.79
C SER A 415 38.23 23.74 -20.82
N ARG A 416 37.23 22.84 -20.84
CA ARG A 416 36.05 22.95 -21.72
C ARG A 416 35.11 24.09 -21.33
N VAL A 417 34.93 24.32 -20.03
CA VAL A 417 34.14 25.46 -19.53
C VAL A 417 34.76 26.77 -20.00
N LEU A 418 36.08 26.93 -19.88
CA LEU A 418 36.80 28.15 -20.29
C LEU A 418 36.82 28.39 -21.82
N GLU A 419 36.41 27.42 -22.65
CA GLU A 419 36.20 27.63 -24.10
C GLU A 419 34.97 28.51 -24.39
N GLN A 420 34.05 28.68 -23.42
CA GLN A 420 32.86 29.53 -23.56
C GLN A 420 33.11 30.98 -23.11
N GLU A 421 32.25 31.90 -23.55
CA GLU A 421 32.30 33.31 -23.12
C GLU A 421 31.69 33.46 -21.71
N TRP A 422 32.51 33.90 -20.74
CA TRP A 422 32.09 34.16 -19.36
C TRP A 422 32.25 35.62 -18.98
N SER A 423 31.54 36.03 -17.93
CA SER A 423 31.87 37.30 -17.26
C SER A 423 33.28 37.24 -16.66
N GLU A 424 33.94 38.39 -16.55
CA GLU A 424 35.32 38.51 -16.05
C GLU A 424 35.46 37.94 -14.62
N GLU A 425 34.43 38.09 -13.79
CA GLU A 425 34.38 37.54 -12.42
C GLU A 425 34.31 36.01 -12.43
N LEU A 426 33.39 35.41 -13.21
CA LEU A 426 33.27 33.95 -13.32
C LEU A 426 34.51 33.31 -13.95
N ALA A 427 35.10 33.94 -14.97
CA ALA A 427 36.34 33.47 -15.58
C ALA A 427 37.50 33.43 -14.57
N LYS A 428 37.57 34.42 -13.68
CA LYS A 428 38.57 34.47 -12.61
C LYS A 428 38.36 33.37 -11.58
N ASP A 429 37.12 33.07 -11.21
CA ASP A 429 36.80 31.99 -10.28
C ASP A 429 37.15 30.62 -10.86
N TRP A 430 36.81 30.36 -12.13
CA TRP A 430 37.21 29.15 -12.86
C TRP A 430 38.73 29.02 -12.99
N ALA A 431 39.44 30.11 -13.32
CA ALA A 431 40.90 30.11 -13.38
C ALA A 431 41.55 29.85 -12.02
N THR A 432 40.95 30.35 -10.94
CA THR A 432 41.39 30.10 -9.56
C THR A 432 41.21 28.62 -9.20
N LEU A 433 40.05 28.04 -9.53
CA LEU A 433 39.76 26.63 -9.32
C LEU A 433 40.75 25.73 -10.07
N LEU A 434 41.06 26.05 -11.34
CA LEU A 434 42.04 25.32 -12.14
C LEU A 434 43.44 25.38 -11.52
N THR A 435 43.83 26.55 -11.01
CA THR A 435 45.12 26.75 -10.35
C THR A 435 45.21 25.91 -9.07
N LEU A 436 44.14 25.84 -8.28
CA LEU A 436 44.06 25.02 -7.06
C LEU A 436 44.11 23.53 -7.38
N ALA A 437 43.34 23.07 -8.36
CA ALA A 437 43.36 21.69 -8.81
C ALA A 437 44.78 21.27 -9.26
N ARG A 438 45.43 22.08 -10.09
CA ARG A 438 46.83 21.85 -10.52
C ARG A 438 47.83 21.87 -9.37
N ALA A 439 47.65 22.75 -8.39
CA ALA A 439 48.51 22.80 -7.20
C ALA A 439 48.39 21.51 -6.36
N ARG A 440 47.20 20.87 -6.31
CA ARG A 440 47.00 19.60 -5.62
C ARG A 440 47.62 18.40 -6.33
N LEU A 441 47.65 18.38 -7.68
CA LEU A 441 48.45 17.40 -8.43
C LEU A 441 49.91 17.44 -8.00
N CYS A 442 50.44 18.64 -7.71
CA CYS A 442 51.78 18.77 -7.20
C CYS A 442 51.91 18.14 -5.79
N GLU A 443 50.96 18.28 -4.87
CA GLU A 443 51.12 17.78 -3.48
C GLU A 443 51.24 16.25 -3.31
N SER A 444 50.88 15.41 -4.30
CA SER A 444 51.01 13.93 -4.27
C SER A 444 51.96 13.38 -5.36
N PRO A 445 53.29 13.65 -5.29
CA PRO A 445 54.28 13.32 -6.32
C PRO A 445 54.32 11.87 -6.79
N ILE A 446 54.09 10.94 -5.86
CA ILE A 446 54.49 9.53 -6.00
C ILE A 446 53.42 8.76 -6.77
N GLU A 447 52.16 9.04 -6.47
CA GLU A 447 51.01 8.40 -7.08
C GLU A 447 50.67 9.08 -8.42
N LEU A 448 50.98 10.37 -8.55
CA LEU A 448 50.89 11.08 -9.83
C LEU A 448 51.83 10.45 -10.88
N ILE A 449 53.00 9.98 -10.48
CA ILE A 449 53.95 9.32 -11.40
C ILE A 449 53.43 7.95 -11.85
N ASP A 450 52.89 7.12 -10.94
CA ASP A 450 52.28 5.82 -11.29
C ASP A 450 51.06 5.99 -12.24
N VAL A 451 50.25 7.04 -12.06
CA VAL A 451 49.08 7.32 -12.91
C VAL A 451 49.49 7.97 -14.24
N LEU A 452 50.45 8.89 -14.25
CA LEU A 452 50.96 9.52 -15.48
C LEU A 452 51.82 8.58 -16.32
N GLU A 453 52.51 7.60 -15.72
CA GLU A 453 53.25 6.55 -16.45
C GLU A 453 52.35 5.55 -17.17
N THR A 454 51.06 5.48 -16.81
CA THR A 454 50.05 4.63 -17.45
C THR A 454 49.12 5.38 -18.41
N SER A 455 49.21 6.71 -18.46
CA SER A 455 48.47 7.59 -19.36
C SER A 455 49.30 7.90 -20.61
N GLU A 456 48.74 7.73 -21.82
CA GLU A 456 49.48 7.89 -23.08
C GLU A 456 49.88 9.35 -23.42
N ASP A 457 49.49 10.35 -22.61
CA ASP A 457 49.47 11.77 -23.01
C ASP A 457 50.46 12.74 -22.30
N TYR A 458 51.41 12.29 -21.45
CA TYR A 458 52.23 13.22 -20.61
C TYR A 458 53.77 13.21 -20.81
N ASP A 459 54.41 14.38 -20.63
CA ASP A 459 55.85 14.65 -20.86
C ASP A 459 56.76 14.25 -19.68
N HIS A 460 57.74 13.36 -19.93
CA HIS A 460 58.63 12.75 -18.94
C HIS A 460 59.62 13.70 -18.24
N GLN A 461 59.91 14.89 -18.80
CA GLN A 461 60.94 15.77 -18.23
C GLN A 461 60.47 16.51 -16.97
N ALA A 462 59.17 16.79 -16.86
CA ALA A 462 58.57 17.47 -15.70
C ALA A 462 58.52 16.58 -14.44
N VAL A 463 58.52 15.26 -14.62
CA VAL A 463 58.47 14.26 -13.54
C VAL A 463 59.78 14.20 -12.74
N ALA A 464 60.92 14.45 -13.39
CA ALA A 464 62.25 14.27 -12.79
C ALA A 464 62.62 15.36 -11.77
N ASP A 465 62.22 16.61 -12.00
CA ASP A 465 62.58 17.75 -11.12
C ASP A 465 61.80 17.76 -9.79
N TYR A 466 60.70 17.01 -9.72
CA TYR A 466 59.79 16.96 -8.57
C TYR A 466 60.23 15.96 -7.49
N ALA A 467 61.08 14.98 -7.85
CA ALA A 467 61.48 13.88 -6.98
C ALA A 467 62.46 14.26 -5.84
N ASP A 468 63.17 15.39 -5.94
CA ASP A 468 64.26 15.75 -5.01
C ASP A 468 63.82 16.45 -3.70
N GLY A 469 62.59 16.97 -3.62
CA GLY A 469 62.03 17.57 -2.39
C GLY A 469 61.66 16.56 -1.28
N ARG A 470 61.75 15.26 -1.57
CA ARG A 470 61.10 14.13 -0.88
C ARG A 470 61.75 13.66 0.43
N LYS A 471 62.94 14.14 0.81
CA LYS A 471 63.71 13.56 1.93
C LYS A 471 63.36 14.08 3.33
N MET A 472 62.63 15.19 3.45
CA MET A 472 62.43 15.88 4.75
C MET A 472 61.12 15.53 5.47
N VAL A 473 60.11 15.02 4.75
CA VAL A 473 58.77 14.73 5.30
C VAL A 473 58.68 13.34 5.95
N ASN A 474 59.48 12.38 5.48
CA ASN A 474 59.48 10.99 5.98
C ASN A 474 59.91 10.84 7.46
N ALA A 475 60.54 11.84 8.06
CA ALA A 475 60.95 11.80 9.47
C ALA A 475 59.82 12.13 10.46
N GLN A 476 58.72 12.76 10.01
CA GLN A 476 57.65 13.23 10.91
C GLN A 476 56.45 12.26 11.01
N LEU A 477 56.27 11.36 10.04
CA LEU A 477 55.17 10.38 10.03
C LEU A 477 55.37 9.21 11.01
N VAL A 478 56.61 8.84 11.30
CA VAL A 478 56.97 7.72 12.19
C VAL A 478 56.57 8.00 13.66
N LEU A 479 56.28 9.25 14.01
CA LEU A 479 55.95 9.67 15.39
C LEU A 479 54.45 9.71 15.71
N ARG A 480 53.53 9.48 14.75
CA ARG A 480 52.06 9.61 14.97
C ARG A 480 51.27 8.29 14.96
N THR A 481 51.83 7.20 14.46
CA THR A 481 51.16 5.90 14.34
C THR A 481 51.72 4.91 15.37
N ILE A 482 51.28 5.01 16.64
CA ILE A 482 51.28 3.83 17.52
C ILE A 482 50.16 2.92 17.02
N SER A 483 50.53 2.03 16.11
CA SER A 483 49.76 0.89 15.62
C SER A 483 50.22 -0.37 16.39
N GLY A 484 49.82 -0.48 17.65
CA GLY A 484 50.02 -1.69 18.46
C GLY A 484 48.78 -2.60 18.43
N PRO A 485 48.92 -3.94 18.50
CA PRO A 485 47.78 -4.86 18.58
C PRO A 485 47.01 -4.64 19.89
N LEU A 486 45.67 -4.67 19.83
CA LEU A 486 44.74 -4.50 20.95
C LEU A 486 45.07 -5.38 22.19
N ASN A 487 45.81 -6.48 21.99
CA ASN A 487 46.35 -7.34 23.04
C ASN A 487 47.25 -6.62 24.06
N GLU A 488 47.90 -5.50 23.69
CA GLU A 488 48.71 -4.70 24.61
C GLU A 488 47.88 -3.67 25.41
N ALA A 489 46.72 -3.26 24.89
CA ALA A 489 45.77 -2.44 25.66
C ALA A 489 45.01 -3.28 26.71
N LEU A 490 44.81 -4.57 26.44
CA LEU A 490 44.12 -5.53 27.31
C LEU A 490 45.00 -6.12 28.44
N SER A 491 46.31 -5.90 28.42
CA SER A 491 47.25 -6.34 29.47
C SER A 491 47.49 -5.28 30.55
N MET A 492 46.78 -4.16 30.50
CA MET A 492 47.01 -3.04 31.41
C MET A 492 45.99 -3.01 32.57
N ASP A 493 46.51 -3.20 33.79
CA ASP A 493 45.78 -3.35 35.07
C ASP A 493 45.14 -2.05 35.66
N TRP A 494 44.68 -1.07 34.87
CA TRP A 494 44.21 0.23 35.42
C TRP A 494 42.70 0.49 35.37
N LEU A 495 41.85 -0.51 35.11
CA LEU A 495 40.40 -0.32 35.28
C LEU A 495 40.00 -0.47 36.76
N ASP A 496 40.01 0.67 37.44
CA ASP A 496 39.40 0.88 38.76
C ASP A 496 37.93 0.41 38.74
N PRO A 497 37.51 -0.48 39.67
CA PRO A 497 36.12 -0.93 39.80
C PRO A 497 35.08 0.20 39.91
N ALA A 498 35.49 1.42 40.27
CA ALA A 498 34.63 2.59 40.37
C ALA A 498 34.12 3.15 39.02
N LEU A 499 34.67 2.71 37.87
CA LEU A 499 34.30 3.20 36.53
C LEU A 499 33.31 2.30 35.76
N SER A 500 32.81 1.23 36.38
CA SER A 500 32.02 0.15 35.76
C SER A 500 30.85 0.64 34.87
N PRO A 501 29.90 1.50 35.31
CA PRO A 501 28.69 1.74 34.53
C PRO A 501 28.91 2.51 33.21
N LEU A 502 30.00 3.28 33.13
CA LEU A 502 30.31 4.15 31.99
C LEU A 502 31.25 3.47 30.99
N VAL A 503 32.14 2.61 31.48
CA VAL A 503 32.97 1.73 30.67
C VAL A 503 32.11 0.64 30.04
N ASP A 504 31.14 0.07 30.77
CA ASP A 504 30.26 -0.99 30.26
C ASP A 504 29.41 -0.52 29.06
N ARG A 505 28.89 0.71 29.09
CA ARG A 505 28.12 1.28 27.96
C ARG A 505 28.98 1.62 26.75
N LEU A 506 30.18 2.16 26.95
CA LEU A 506 31.08 2.54 25.86
C LEU A 506 31.69 1.30 25.19
N LEU A 507 32.09 0.31 26.00
CA LEU A 507 32.69 -0.93 25.51
C LEU A 507 31.68 -1.75 24.71
N LEU A 508 30.42 -1.82 25.16
CA LEU A 508 29.37 -2.55 24.46
C LEU A 508 28.90 -1.86 23.17
N ALA A 509 28.80 -0.53 23.17
CA ALA A 509 28.55 0.24 21.94
C ALA A 509 29.70 0.05 20.92
N THR A 510 30.94 -0.07 21.40
CA THR A 510 32.11 -0.32 20.56
C THR A 510 32.15 -1.78 20.06
N LEU A 511 31.74 -2.75 20.88
CA LEU A 511 31.59 -4.17 20.51
C LEU A 511 30.51 -4.35 19.42
N LEU A 512 29.41 -3.60 19.49
CA LEU A 512 28.36 -3.64 18.48
C LEU A 512 28.83 -3.09 17.11
N GLN A 513 29.75 -2.13 17.10
CA GLN A 513 30.15 -1.41 15.88
C GLN A 513 31.44 -1.92 15.20
N ARG A 514 32.44 -2.48 15.90
CA ARG A 514 33.80 -2.63 15.31
C ARG A 514 34.64 -3.85 15.70
N ILE A 515 34.15 -4.81 16.47
CA ILE A 515 35.00 -5.90 17.00
C ILE A 515 34.79 -7.22 16.26
N ASP A 516 35.87 -7.99 16.11
CA ASP A 516 35.91 -9.33 15.54
C ASP A 516 35.60 -10.42 16.60
N SER A 517 35.81 -11.70 16.28
CA SER A 517 35.49 -12.82 17.19
C SER A 517 36.25 -12.83 18.53
N THR A 518 37.25 -11.94 18.73
CA THR A 518 37.96 -11.82 20.01
C THR A 518 37.14 -11.14 21.12
N GLY A 519 36.11 -10.36 20.77
CA GLY A 519 35.20 -9.71 21.74
C GLY A 519 34.43 -10.70 22.63
N VAL A 520 34.30 -11.95 22.19
CA VAL A 520 33.59 -13.03 22.88
C VAL A 520 34.22 -13.37 24.23
N ALA A 521 35.55 -13.43 24.31
CA ALA A 521 36.27 -13.68 25.56
C ALA A 521 36.00 -12.61 26.63
N LEU A 522 35.71 -11.39 26.17
CA LEU A 522 35.40 -10.24 26.99
C LEU A 522 33.97 -10.32 27.53
N VAL A 523 33.00 -10.71 26.71
CA VAL A 523 31.64 -11.03 27.17
C VAL A 523 31.66 -12.15 28.21
N TYR A 524 32.46 -13.20 28.02
CA TYR A 524 32.62 -14.28 29.01
C TYR A 524 33.17 -13.79 30.36
N LYS A 525 34.19 -12.91 30.33
CA LYS A 525 34.83 -12.39 31.54
C LYS A 525 33.91 -11.46 32.33
N TRP A 526 33.00 -10.78 31.64
CA TRP A 526 32.09 -9.79 32.22
C TRP A 526 30.65 -10.31 32.41
N ARG A 527 30.39 -11.56 32.01
CA ARG A 527 29.09 -12.23 32.15
C ARG A 527 28.54 -12.03 33.57
N ASP A 528 29.27 -12.46 34.59
CA ASP A 528 28.75 -12.44 35.95
C ASP A 528 28.42 -11.02 36.45
N LEU A 529 29.11 -9.99 35.92
CA LEU A 529 28.88 -8.58 36.24
C LEU A 529 27.66 -8.00 35.51
N MET A 530 27.52 -8.28 34.21
CA MET A 530 26.37 -7.85 33.40
C MET A 530 25.06 -8.47 33.85
N MET A 531 25.13 -9.58 34.60
CA MET A 531 23.97 -10.33 35.07
C MET A 531 23.35 -9.78 36.36
N GLU A 532 23.97 -8.79 37.01
CA GLU A 532 23.44 -8.15 38.23
C GLU A 532 22.52 -6.95 37.93
N GLU A 533 22.52 -6.40 36.71
CA GLU A 533 21.75 -5.21 36.31
C GLU A 533 20.78 -5.48 35.16
N ALA A 534 19.51 -5.09 35.32
CA ALA A 534 18.45 -5.31 34.33
C ALA A 534 18.70 -4.60 32.98
N GLU A 535 19.37 -3.44 32.98
CA GLU A 535 19.75 -2.73 31.74
C GLU A 535 20.82 -3.48 30.95
N SER A 536 21.79 -4.08 31.66
CA SER A 536 22.87 -4.88 31.08
C SER A 536 22.35 -6.18 30.46
N GLU A 537 21.27 -6.74 31.02
CA GLU A 537 20.57 -7.89 30.45
C GLU A 537 19.92 -7.60 29.08
N GLN A 538 19.27 -6.43 28.93
CA GLN A 538 18.64 -6.04 27.65
C GLN A 538 19.69 -5.79 26.55
N LEU A 539 20.82 -5.23 26.93
CA LEU A 539 21.96 -4.99 26.05
C LEU A 539 22.66 -6.29 25.62
N LEU A 540 22.82 -7.23 26.56
CA LEU A 540 23.34 -8.56 26.26
C LEU A 540 22.41 -9.33 25.30
N LEU A 541 21.10 -9.18 25.50
CA LEU A 541 20.08 -9.74 24.61
C LEU A 541 20.16 -9.16 23.20
N GLU A 542 20.42 -7.86 23.06
CA GLU A 542 20.64 -7.22 21.75
C GLU A 542 21.95 -7.69 21.09
N LEU A 543 23.01 -7.90 21.87
CA LEU A 543 24.30 -8.41 21.39
C LEU A 543 24.17 -9.85 20.86
N VAL A 544 23.53 -10.73 21.62
CA VAL A 544 23.29 -12.12 21.22
C VAL A 544 22.43 -12.18 19.96
N ARG A 545 21.41 -11.32 19.84
CA ARG A 545 20.57 -11.21 18.62
C ARG A 545 21.35 -10.72 17.40
N LYS A 546 22.21 -9.71 17.56
CA LYS A 546 22.97 -9.11 16.44
C LYS A 546 24.17 -9.94 16.01
N ARG A 547 24.73 -10.76 16.90
CA ARG A 547 25.99 -11.48 16.70
C ARG A 547 25.87 -12.95 17.11
N ALA A 548 24.77 -13.60 16.76
CA ALA A 548 24.47 -14.98 17.15
C ALA A 548 25.68 -15.92 16.94
N ALA A 549 26.27 -15.94 15.75
CA ALA A 549 27.43 -16.76 15.37
C ALA A 549 28.69 -16.66 16.28
N TRP A 550 28.75 -15.69 17.19
CA TRP A 550 29.86 -15.54 18.15
C TRP A 550 29.76 -16.45 19.36
N PHE A 551 28.56 -16.92 19.70
CA PHE A 551 28.31 -17.65 20.94
C PHE A 551 28.23 -19.16 20.70
N LYS A 552 28.67 -19.96 21.68
CA LYS A 552 28.39 -21.41 21.66
C LYS A 552 26.99 -21.64 22.22
N GLU A 553 26.29 -22.64 21.69
CA GLU A 553 24.93 -23.00 22.08
C GLU A 553 24.76 -23.20 23.60
N ASP A 554 25.60 -24.03 24.21
CA ASP A 554 25.56 -24.34 25.65
C ASP A 554 25.76 -23.08 26.50
N THR A 555 26.59 -22.16 26.01
CA THR A 555 26.83 -20.88 26.69
C THR A 555 25.59 -20.01 26.72
N VAL A 556 24.88 -19.91 25.59
CA VAL A 556 23.68 -19.07 25.54
C VAL A 556 22.60 -19.67 26.45
N ILE A 557 22.45 -21.00 26.44
CA ILE A 557 21.52 -21.70 27.33
C ILE A 557 21.89 -21.42 28.80
N ASP A 558 23.15 -21.66 29.19
CA ASP A 558 23.62 -21.42 30.57
C ASP A 558 23.46 -19.96 31.02
N MET A 559 23.60 -19.01 30.09
CA MET A 559 23.44 -17.59 30.40
C MET A 559 21.99 -17.25 30.73
N PHE A 560 21.03 -17.77 29.97
CA PHE A 560 19.63 -17.36 30.12
C PHE A 560 18.77 -18.36 30.91
N GLU A 561 19.33 -19.46 31.38
CA GLU A 561 18.59 -20.50 32.10
C GLU A 561 17.83 -19.97 33.33
N GLY A 562 16.51 -20.18 33.36
CA GLY A 562 15.64 -19.85 34.49
C GLY A 562 15.18 -18.39 34.53
N ARG A 563 15.41 -17.63 33.45
CA ARG A 563 15.07 -16.20 33.37
C ARG A 563 13.74 -15.95 32.67
N ASN A 564 13.12 -14.81 32.99
CA ASN A 564 11.80 -14.44 32.44
C ASN A 564 11.81 -14.18 30.93
N ASN A 565 12.97 -13.75 30.39
CA ASN A 565 13.20 -13.44 28.98
C ASN A 565 13.88 -14.59 28.21
N GLU A 566 14.05 -15.77 28.83
CA GLU A 566 14.80 -16.88 28.25
C GLU A 566 14.21 -17.31 26.89
N LEU A 567 12.87 -17.36 26.81
CA LEU A 567 12.17 -17.68 25.57
C LEU A 567 12.43 -16.65 24.46
N ASP A 568 12.49 -15.36 24.81
CA ASP A 568 12.72 -14.25 23.86
C ASP A 568 14.14 -14.22 23.30
N VAL A 569 15.08 -14.90 23.96
CA VAL A 569 16.48 -15.04 23.52
C VAL A 569 16.67 -16.30 22.69
N ILE A 570 16.14 -17.42 23.17
CA ILE A 570 16.34 -18.71 22.51
C ILE A 570 15.57 -18.79 21.18
N LEU A 571 14.40 -18.15 21.09
CA LEU A 571 13.58 -18.19 19.87
C LEU A 571 14.28 -17.60 18.62
N PRO A 572 14.87 -16.39 18.65
CA PRO A 572 15.67 -15.89 17.52
C PRO A 572 16.84 -16.80 17.13
N LEU A 573 17.52 -17.40 18.11
CA LEU A 573 18.66 -18.29 17.86
C LEU A 573 18.24 -19.59 17.18
N TYR A 574 17.08 -20.14 17.56
CA TYR A 574 16.52 -21.32 16.90
C TYR A 574 16.23 -21.10 15.41
N HIS A 575 15.90 -19.87 15.02
CA HIS A 575 15.65 -19.51 13.63
C HIS A 575 16.92 -19.15 12.85
N ASP A 576 18.06 -18.97 13.51
CA ASP A 576 19.35 -18.74 12.86
C ASP A 576 19.92 -20.06 12.30
N GLU A 577 20.32 -20.06 11.03
CA GLU A 577 20.83 -21.25 10.34
C GLU A 577 22.05 -21.86 11.04
N SER A 578 22.83 -21.06 11.76
CA SER A 578 24.01 -21.48 12.52
C SER A 578 23.68 -22.46 13.65
N TYR A 579 22.44 -22.43 14.16
CA TYR A 579 21.96 -23.26 15.27
C TYR A 579 20.86 -24.24 14.88
N ALA A 580 20.49 -24.34 13.61
CA ALA A 580 19.39 -25.18 13.13
C ALA A 580 19.57 -26.69 13.43
N HIS A 581 20.76 -27.12 13.86
CA HIS A 581 21.08 -28.51 14.22
C HIS A 581 21.38 -28.72 15.71
N SER A 582 21.18 -27.70 16.55
CA SER A 582 21.44 -27.76 17.98
C SER A 582 20.35 -28.55 18.72
N THR A 583 20.63 -29.79 19.12
CA THR A 583 19.68 -30.59 19.91
C THR A 583 19.48 -30.03 21.32
N ALA A 584 20.52 -29.46 21.92
CA ALA A 584 20.44 -28.84 23.25
C ALA A 584 19.51 -27.62 23.25
N LEU A 585 19.66 -26.73 22.27
CA LEU A 585 18.84 -25.54 22.12
C LEU A 585 17.39 -25.89 21.79
N THR A 586 17.17 -26.86 20.89
CA THR A 586 15.81 -27.32 20.57
C THR A 586 15.12 -27.94 21.79
N ASN A 587 15.81 -28.79 22.55
CA ASN A 587 15.24 -29.41 23.75
C ASN A 587 14.88 -28.34 24.81
N ARG A 588 15.75 -27.34 25.00
CA ARG A 588 15.48 -26.25 25.93
C ARG A 588 14.31 -25.38 25.48
N LEU A 589 14.25 -25.03 24.19
CA LEU A 589 13.13 -24.28 23.63
C LEU A 589 11.81 -25.04 23.80
N ALA A 590 11.80 -26.35 23.51
CA ALA A 590 10.62 -27.19 23.69
C ALA A 590 10.14 -27.20 25.16
N LEU A 591 11.07 -27.28 26.12
CA LEU A 591 10.76 -27.19 27.55
C LEU A 591 10.10 -25.84 27.90
N LEU A 592 10.69 -24.72 27.48
CA LEU A 592 10.17 -23.38 27.77
C LEU A 592 8.80 -23.14 27.15
N VAL A 593 8.60 -23.58 25.90
CA VAL A 593 7.31 -23.45 25.22
C VAL A 593 6.25 -24.32 25.90
N THR A 594 6.61 -25.55 26.30
CA THR A 594 5.69 -26.45 27.01
C THR A 594 5.31 -25.89 28.38
N ASP A 595 6.28 -25.36 29.12
CA ASP A 595 6.03 -24.70 30.41
C ASP A 595 5.12 -23.48 30.24
N ARG A 596 5.39 -22.63 29.25
CA ARG A 596 4.59 -21.45 28.95
C ARG A 596 3.15 -21.79 28.52
N LEU A 597 2.96 -22.90 27.80
CA LEU A 597 1.64 -23.41 27.41
C LEU A 597 0.89 -24.13 28.55
N SER A 598 1.54 -24.35 29.69
CA SER A 598 0.93 -25.04 30.82
C SER A 598 -0.29 -24.29 31.37
N PRO A 599 -1.25 -25.00 32.01
CA PRO A 599 -2.43 -24.38 32.60
C PRO A 599 -2.09 -23.29 33.63
N VAL A 600 -0.91 -23.36 34.25
CA VAL A 600 -0.41 -22.39 35.24
C VAL A 600 -0.18 -21.01 34.60
N HIS A 601 0.20 -20.97 33.32
CA HIS A 601 0.50 -19.74 32.58
C HIS A 601 -0.59 -19.35 31.58
N HIS A 602 -1.58 -20.22 31.33
CA HIS A 602 -2.63 -20.01 30.35
C HIS A 602 -3.48 -18.74 30.60
N GLU A 603 -3.70 -18.33 31.85
CA GLU A 603 -4.46 -17.10 32.15
C GLU A 603 -3.72 -15.82 31.74
N SER A 604 -2.40 -15.88 31.59
CA SER A 604 -1.56 -14.74 31.20
C SER A 604 -1.32 -14.62 29.69
N LEU A 605 -1.63 -15.68 28.93
CA LEU A 605 -1.38 -15.74 27.49
C LEU A 605 -2.54 -15.16 26.70
N THR A 606 -2.23 -14.30 25.72
CA THR A 606 -3.22 -13.93 24.71
C THR A 606 -3.52 -15.11 23.78
N VAL A 607 -4.72 -15.13 23.18
CA VAL A 607 -5.12 -16.20 22.24
C VAL A 607 -4.15 -16.31 21.05
N ASP A 608 -3.59 -15.18 20.59
CA ASP A 608 -2.62 -15.14 19.50
C ASP A 608 -1.27 -15.70 19.92
N GLU A 609 -0.75 -15.29 21.09
CA GLU A 609 0.52 -15.78 21.63
C GLU A 609 0.47 -17.30 21.88
N GLY A 610 -0.60 -17.81 22.50
CA GLY A 610 -0.81 -19.24 22.69
C GLY A 610 -0.85 -20.01 21.36
N SER A 611 -1.46 -19.43 20.31
CA SER A 611 -1.48 -20.02 18.97
C SER A 611 -0.10 -20.06 18.32
N ARG A 612 0.72 -19.02 18.49
CA ARG A 612 2.10 -18.95 17.99
C ARG A 612 3.01 -19.97 18.68
N LEU A 613 2.91 -20.09 20.00
CA LEU A 613 3.70 -21.04 20.78
C LEU A 613 3.36 -22.49 20.44
N ARG A 614 2.07 -22.83 20.27
CA ARG A 614 1.66 -24.16 19.80
C ARG A 614 2.19 -24.47 18.41
N LYS A 615 2.12 -23.50 17.49
CA LYS A 615 2.68 -23.64 16.14
C LYS A 615 4.19 -23.96 16.20
N LEU A 616 4.95 -23.21 17.01
CA LEU A 616 6.38 -23.42 17.20
C LEU A 616 6.69 -24.81 17.81
N LEU A 617 5.93 -25.23 18.83
CA LEU A 617 6.12 -26.55 19.45
C LEU A 617 5.93 -27.68 18.44
N ILE A 618 4.94 -27.56 17.56
CA ILE A 618 4.68 -28.54 16.51
C ILE A 618 5.80 -28.57 15.47
N GLU A 619 6.32 -27.40 15.10
CA GLU A 619 7.49 -27.30 14.22
C GLU A 619 8.71 -28.02 14.80
N ILE A 620 8.96 -27.83 16.11
CA ILE A 620 10.03 -28.53 16.84
C ILE A 620 9.81 -30.04 16.83
N ILE A 621 8.59 -30.51 17.15
CA ILE A 621 8.22 -31.93 17.15
C ILE A 621 8.49 -32.58 15.79
N LEU A 622 8.19 -31.89 14.69
CA LEU A 622 8.34 -32.42 13.34
C LEU A 622 9.80 -32.44 12.87
N ARG A 623 10.62 -31.46 13.29
CA ARG A 623 12.03 -31.38 12.91
C ARG A 623 12.91 -32.37 13.66
N GLU A 624 12.62 -32.65 14.93
CA GLU A 624 13.47 -33.48 15.78
C GLU A 624 13.30 -34.98 15.54
N LYS A 625 14.42 -35.64 15.23
CA LYS A 625 14.46 -37.08 14.90
C LYS A 625 14.46 -37.98 16.14
N GLU A 626 14.79 -37.46 17.32
CA GLU A 626 15.02 -38.25 18.54
C GLU A 626 13.83 -38.29 19.51
N VAL A 627 13.80 -39.30 20.39
CA VAL A 627 12.76 -39.62 21.38
C VAL A 627 12.64 -38.58 22.51
N THR A 628 13.52 -37.56 22.54
CA THR A 628 13.59 -36.57 23.61
C THR A 628 12.31 -35.75 23.75
N VAL A 629 11.64 -35.41 22.65
CA VAL A 629 10.43 -34.57 22.68
C VAL A 629 9.23 -35.26 23.31
N GLU A 630 9.13 -36.59 23.24
CA GLU A 630 7.99 -37.35 23.81
C GLU A 630 7.93 -37.23 25.34
N HIS A 631 9.10 -37.12 25.99
CA HIS A 631 9.20 -36.94 27.44
C HIS A 631 8.78 -35.53 27.90
N LEU A 632 8.74 -34.57 26.98
CA LEU A 632 8.37 -33.17 27.24
C LEU A 632 6.85 -32.97 27.14
N LEU A 633 6.14 -33.83 26.43
CA LEU A 633 4.70 -33.73 26.16
C LEU A 633 3.83 -34.46 27.19
N MET A 634 4.18 -34.36 28.47
CA MET A 634 3.48 -35.05 29.57
C MET A 634 2.18 -34.34 30.00
N GLY A 635 1.93 -33.11 29.53
CA GLY A 635 0.74 -32.34 29.88
C GLY A 635 -0.53 -32.80 29.15
N GLU A 636 -1.66 -32.88 29.86
CA GLU A 636 -2.97 -33.24 29.27
C GLU A 636 -3.50 -32.19 28.27
N HIS A 637 -3.08 -30.93 28.41
CA HIS A 637 -3.48 -29.77 27.60
C HIS A 637 -2.80 -29.71 26.21
N LEU A 638 -1.82 -30.59 25.96
CA LEU A 638 -1.06 -30.71 24.71
C LEU A 638 -1.57 -31.87 23.84
N THR A 639 -2.89 -32.02 23.75
CA THR A 639 -3.53 -33.17 23.11
C THR A 639 -3.13 -33.30 21.64
N VAL A 640 -3.16 -32.19 20.90
CA VAL A 640 -2.82 -32.14 19.47
C VAL A 640 -1.33 -32.43 19.26
N GLU A 641 -0.48 -31.80 20.04
CA GLU A 641 0.97 -31.91 19.97
C GLU A 641 1.44 -33.34 20.28
N ARG A 642 0.81 -34.02 21.26
CA ARG A 642 1.03 -35.44 21.54
C ARG A 642 0.65 -36.34 20.38
N VAL A 643 -0.45 -36.04 19.71
CA VAL A 643 -0.89 -36.80 18.52
C VAL A 643 0.09 -36.62 17.37
N VAL A 644 0.60 -35.41 17.15
CA VAL A 644 1.65 -35.17 16.14
C VAL A 644 2.92 -35.92 16.51
N ALA A 645 3.39 -35.83 17.76
CA ALA A 645 4.61 -36.50 18.20
C ALA A 645 4.52 -38.03 18.05
N ALA A 646 3.38 -38.63 18.43
CA ALA A 646 3.15 -40.07 18.31
C ALA A 646 3.15 -40.58 16.85
N ASN A 647 2.87 -39.69 15.88
CA ASN A 647 2.75 -40.04 14.47
C ASN A 647 3.74 -39.27 13.57
N ARG A 648 4.81 -38.68 14.13
CA ARG A 648 5.74 -37.81 13.40
C ARG A 648 6.41 -38.46 12.18
N THR A 649 6.54 -39.79 12.16
CA THR A 649 7.11 -40.54 11.03
C THR A 649 6.09 -40.87 9.94
N ASP A 650 4.80 -40.70 10.21
CA ASP A 650 3.69 -41.04 9.32
C ASP A 650 2.72 -39.84 9.23
N PRO A 651 2.97 -38.92 8.30
CA PRO A 651 2.23 -37.66 8.24
C PRO A 651 0.73 -37.87 7.97
N GLU A 652 0.34 -38.96 7.31
CA GLU A 652 -1.08 -39.30 7.09
C GLU A 652 -1.77 -39.66 8.41
N LYS A 653 -1.12 -40.47 9.26
CA LYS A 653 -1.65 -40.78 10.60
C LYS A 653 -1.64 -39.58 11.54
N ALA A 654 -0.62 -38.73 11.46
CA ALA A 654 -0.57 -37.49 12.24
C ALA A 654 -1.76 -36.60 11.90
N ILE A 655 -2.00 -36.38 10.61
CA ILE A 655 -3.18 -35.65 10.11
C ILE A 655 -4.48 -36.30 10.58
N GLN A 656 -4.61 -37.61 10.43
CA GLN A 656 -5.83 -38.32 10.81
C GLN A 656 -6.11 -38.15 12.32
N GLY A 657 -5.10 -38.35 13.16
CA GLY A 657 -5.24 -38.18 14.60
C GLY A 657 -5.59 -36.73 14.97
N VAL A 658 -5.01 -35.73 14.29
CA VAL A 658 -5.35 -34.32 14.54
C VAL A 658 -6.79 -34.02 14.11
N ILE A 659 -7.26 -34.56 12.97
CA ILE A 659 -8.66 -34.44 12.51
C ILE A 659 -9.63 -35.13 13.49
N GLU A 660 -9.22 -36.22 14.12
CA GLU A 660 -9.99 -36.89 15.17
C GLU A 660 -9.99 -36.10 16.49
N SER A 661 -8.97 -35.26 16.70
CA SER A 661 -8.78 -34.39 17.88
C SER A 661 -9.25 -32.94 17.65
N VAL A 662 -10.15 -32.73 16.70
CA VAL A 662 -10.56 -31.39 16.23
C VAL A 662 -11.30 -30.54 17.27
N GLU A 663 -11.81 -31.16 18.33
CA GLU A 663 -12.44 -30.44 19.44
C GLU A 663 -11.43 -29.63 20.27
N PHE A 664 -10.12 -29.84 20.07
CA PHE A 664 -9.07 -29.19 20.85
C PHE A 664 -8.48 -27.95 20.17
N PRO A 665 -8.23 -26.86 20.93
CA PRO A 665 -7.51 -25.69 20.43
C PRO A 665 -6.14 -26.08 19.86
N GLY A 666 -5.80 -25.56 18.67
CA GLY A 666 -4.49 -25.80 18.03
C GLY A 666 -4.52 -26.78 16.85
N ALA A 667 -5.63 -27.50 16.62
CA ALA A 667 -5.72 -28.49 15.54
C ALA A 667 -5.45 -27.90 14.14
N LEU A 668 -5.94 -26.69 13.86
CA LEU A 668 -5.71 -26.02 12.59
C LEU A 668 -4.23 -25.67 12.38
N GLN A 669 -3.59 -25.09 13.40
CA GLN A 669 -2.17 -24.74 13.37
C GLN A 669 -1.31 -25.99 13.16
N ALA A 670 -1.67 -27.09 13.81
CA ALA A 670 -1.00 -28.38 13.64
C ALA A 670 -1.07 -28.88 12.20
N ILE A 671 -2.26 -28.87 11.61
CA ILE A 671 -2.48 -29.27 10.22
C ILE A 671 -1.62 -28.42 9.28
N GLN A 672 -1.60 -27.09 9.48
CA GLN A 672 -0.78 -26.18 8.67
C GLN A 672 0.71 -26.52 8.76
N GLN A 673 1.23 -26.80 9.96
CA GLN A 673 2.63 -27.16 10.14
C GLN A 673 3.00 -28.51 9.56
N ILE A 674 2.15 -29.54 9.74
CA ILE A 674 2.37 -30.86 9.14
C ILE A 674 2.41 -30.73 7.62
N LEU A 675 1.45 -30.03 7.02
CA LEU A 675 1.42 -29.83 5.58
C LEU A 675 2.64 -29.05 5.09
N HIS A 676 3.05 -28.00 5.79
CA HIS A 676 4.24 -27.22 5.41
C HIS A 676 5.52 -28.07 5.49
N HIS A 677 5.71 -28.82 6.58
CA HIS A 677 6.90 -29.64 6.79
C HIS A 677 7.05 -30.75 5.74
N PHE A 678 5.94 -31.40 5.36
CA PHE A 678 5.95 -32.54 4.43
C PHE A 678 5.56 -32.19 2.99
N ALA A 679 5.25 -30.92 2.67
CA ALA A 679 4.80 -30.50 1.34
C ALA A 679 5.81 -30.83 0.24
N SER A 680 7.12 -30.72 0.54
CA SER A 680 8.19 -30.99 -0.41
C SER A 680 8.38 -32.49 -0.70
N SER A 681 8.06 -33.36 0.25
CA SER A 681 8.27 -34.82 0.14
C SER A 681 7.01 -35.62 -0.19
N HIS A 682 5.82 -35.08 0.07
CA HIS A 682 4.55 -35.79 -0.10
C HIS A 682 3.47 -34.93 -0.77
N ALA A 683 3.56 -34.77 -2.09
CA ALA A 683 2.56 -34.05 -2.89
C ALA A 683 1.12 -34.60 -2.75
N SER A 684 0.96 -35.89 -2.41
CA SER A 684 -0.34 -36.53 -2.17
C SER A 684 -0.95 -36.22 -0.80
N LEU A 685 -0.16 -35.70 0.15
CA LEU A 685 -0.59 -35.52 1.54
C LEU A 685 -1.73 -34.52 1.67
N SER A 686 -1.64 -33.38 0.97
CA SER A 686 -2.69 -32.35 0.95
C SER A 686 -3.99 -32.89 0.33
N THR A 687 -3.89 -33.82 -0.62
CA THR A 687 -5.05 -34.49 -1.24
C THR A 687 -5.69 -35.49 -0.26
N HIS A 688 -4.87 -36.28 0.43
CA HIS A 688 -5.32 -37.20 1.47
C HIS A 688 -6.03 -36.45 2.60
N PHE A 689 -5.44 -35.34 3.06
CA PHE A 689 -6.00 -34.46 4.07
C PHE A 689 -7.40 -33.99 3.68
N LEU A 690 -7.56 -33.42 2.47
CA LEU A 690 -8.86 -32.93 2.01
C LEU A 690 -9.91 -34.06 1.89
N HIS A 691 -9.50 -35.27 1.54
CA HIS A 691 -10.39 -36.44 1.56
C HIS A 691 -10.86 -36.82 2.96
N GLN A 692 -9.97 -36.83 3.95
CA GLN A 692 -10.33 -37.15 5.33
C GLN A 692 -11.19 -36.05 5.94
N LEU A 693 -10.87 -34.78 5.66
CA LEU A 693 -11.66 -33.63 6.09
C LEU A 693 -13.08 -33.69 5.52
N LYS A 694 -13.21 -33.99 4.22
CA LYS A 694 -14.50 -34.20 3.57
C LYS A 694 -15.30 -35.31 4.26
N ARG A 695 -14.70 -36.49 4.46
CA ARG A 695 -15.34 -37.63 5.15
C ARG A 695 -15.78 -37.28 6.57
N LYS A 696 -14.96 -36.55 7.33
CA LYS A 696 -15.30 -36.13 8.69
C LYS A 696 -16.49 -35.15 8.69
N CYS A 697 -16.52 -34.18 7.79
CA CYS A 697 -17.64 -33.22 7.68
C CYS A 697 -18.93 -33.85 7.16
N GLU A 698 -18.83 -34.92 6.35
CA GLU A 698 -19.98 -35.68 5.86
C GLU A 698 -20.54 -36.61 6.94
N SER A 699 -19.68 -37.20 7.77
CA SER A 699 -20.09 -38.07 8.88
C SER A 699 -20.54 -37.30 10.13
N ASP A 700 -20.00 -36.10 10.35
CA ASP A 700 -20.33 -35.20 11.44
C ASP A 700 -20.51 -33.76 10.93
N PRO A 701 -21.75 -33.33 10.65
CA PRO A 701 -22.04 -31.99 10.16
C PRO A 701 -21.62 -30.86 11.11
N LEU A 702 -21.55 -31.12 12.42
CA LEU A 702 -21.15 -30.12 13.42
C LEU A 702 -19.64 -29.87 13.38
N ALA A 703 -18.85 -30.86 12.97
CA ALA A 703 -17.41 -30.71 12.77
C ALA A 703 -17.09 -29.63 11.72
N GLY A 704 -17.93 -29.49 10.67
CA GLY A 704 -17.72 -28.49 9.62
C GLY A 704 -17.75 -27.04 10.14
N SER A 705 -18.63 -26.73 11.09
CA SER A 705 -18.67 -25.42 11.75
C SER A 705 -17.51 -25.21 12.73
N SER A 706 -17.14 -26.23 13.50
CA SER A 706 -16.03 -26.14 14.47
C SER A 706 -14.67 -26.01 13.80
N LEU A 707 -14.51 -26.65 12.64
CA LEU A 707 -13.25 -26.67 11.88
C LEU A 707 -12.93 -25.36 11.17
N ARG A 708 -13.92 -24.47 10.98
CA ARG A 708 -13.77 -23.35 10.02
C ARG A 708 -13.34 -23.88 8.65
N LEU A 709 -14.14 -24.83 8.14
CA LEU A 709 -13.84 -25.62 6.95
C LEU A 709 -13.35 -24.79 5.73
N PRO A 710 -13.95 -23.62 5.39
CA PRO A 710 -13.46 -22.77 4.31
C PRO A 710 -12.02 -22.27 4.54
N GLU A 711 -11.69 -21.87 5.76
CA GLU A 711 -10.35 -21.41 6.14
C GLU A 711 -9.34 -22.55 6.08
N VAL A 712 -9.69 -23.74 6.57
CA VAL A 712 -8.82 -24.92 6.50
C VAL A 712 -8.53 -25.29 5.06
N MET A 713 -9.57 -25.39 4.23
CA MET A 713 -9.42 -25.70 2.80
C MET A 713 -8.58 -24.65 2.10
N ARG A 714 -8.78 -23.35 2.40
CA ARG A 714 -7.97 -22.27 1.87
C ARG A 714 -6.49 -22.46 2.23
N THR A 715 -6.17 -22.70 3.50
CA THR A 715 -4.77 -22.85 3.88
C THR A 715 -4.12 -24.08 3.26
N VAL A 716 -4.84 -25.20 3.15
CA VAL A 716 -4.31 -26.41 2.51
C VAL A 716 -4.02 -26.18 1.02
N ILE A 717 -4.89 -25.43 0.35
CA ILE A 717 -4.72 -25.05 -1.06
C ILE A 717 -3.54 -24.09 -1.23
N GLU A 718 -3.38 -23.13 -0.32
CA GLU A 718 -2.24 -22.19 -0.32
C GLU A 718 -0.91 -22.89 -0.06
N ALA A 719 -0.90 -23.87 0.85
CA ALA A 719 0.27 -24.69 1.13
C ALA A 719 0.61 -25.66 -0.02
N SER A 720 -0.34 -25.97 -0.91
CA SER A 720 -0.14 -26.89 -2.02
C SER A 720 -0.84 -26.39 -3.30
N PRO A 721 -0.20 -25.47 -4.06
CA PRO A 721 -0.76 -24.92 -5.29
C PRO A 721 -1.14 -25.99 -6.35
N ALA A 722 -0.51 -27.17 -6.30
CA ALA A 722 -0.86 -28.32 -7.15
C ALA A 722 -2.32 -28.81 -6.94
N LEU A 723 -2.94 -28.50 -5.79
CA LEU A 723 -4.36 -28.78 -5.55
C LEU A 723 -5.29 -27.92 -6.40
N LEU A 724 -4.92 -26.67 -6.71
CA LEU A 724 -5.70 -25.82 -7.63
C LEU A 724 -5.74 -26.45 -9.03
N ALA A 725 -4.61 -26.98 -9.50
CA ALA A 725 -4.54 -27.64 -10.81
C ALA A 725 -5.29 -28.99 -10.84
N SER A 726 -5.32 -29.72 -9.72
CA SER A 726 -5.92 -31.06 -9.63
C SER A 726 -7.41 -31.06 -9.23
N GLY A 727 -7.99 -29.89 -9.00
CA GLY A 727 -9.42 -29.66 -8.77
C GLY A 727 -9.79 -29.71 -7.29
N ALA A 728 -9.46 -28.67 -6.50
CA ALA A 728 -9.71 -28.64 -5.06
C ALA A 728 -11.21 -28.58 -4.72
N ILE A 729 -12.02 -28.02 -5.62
CA ILE A 729 -13.50 -27.98 -5.51
C ILE A 729 -14.14 -29.36 -5.27
N LYS A 730 -13.55 -30.45 -5.76
CA LYS A 730 -14.13 -31.81 -5.59
C LYS A 730 -14.13 -32.29 -4.12
N PHE A 731 -13.36 -31.61 -3.27
CA PHE A 731 -13.25 -31.90 -1.85
C PHE A 731 -14.21 -31.09 -0.98
N ILE A 732 -14.98 -30.17 -1.56
CA ILE A 732 -16.06 -29.48 -0.84
C ILE A 732 -17.12 -30.54 -0.47
N PRO A 733 -17.51 -30.66 0.83
CA PRO A 733 -18.56 -31.59 1.25
C PRO A 733 -19.89 -31.26 0.57
N GLU A 734 -20.66 -32.29 0.22
CA GLU A 734 -21.91 -32.12 -0.54
C GLU A 734 -22.98 -31.34 0.24
N ASN A 735 -22.94 -31.43 1.57
CA ASN A 735 -23.82 -30.75 2.52
C ASN A 735 -23.43 -29.29 2.82
N SER A 736 -22.33 -28.78 2.23
CA SER A 736 -21.86 -27.42 2.46
C SER A 736 -22.60 -26.38 1.59
N GLN A 737 -22.88 -25.21 2.17
CA GLN A 737 -23.40 -24.07 1.41
C GLN A 737 -22.32 -23.54 0.45
N LEU A 738 -22.61 -23.53 -0.84
CA LEU A 738 -21.70 -23.07 -1.91
C LEU A 738 -21.19 -21.65 -1.70
N GLU A 739 -22.04 -20.78 -1.15
CA GLU A 739 -21.72 -19.37 -0.86
C GLU A 739 -20.51 -19.24 0.06
N THR A 740 -20.38 -20.14 1.05
CA THR A 740 -19.26 -20.18 1.99
C THR A 740 -17.93 -20.51 1.30
N PHE A 741 -17.96 -21.18 0.14
CA PHE A 741 -16.78 -21.55 -0.64
C PHE A 741 -16.58 -20.70 -1.90
N ALA A 742 -17.43 -19.69 -2.13
CA ALA A 742 -17.37 -18.86 -3.32
C ALA A 742 -15.98 -18.26 -3.58
N PRO A 743 -15.25 -17.69 -2.58
CA PRO A 743 -13.90 -17.15 -2.83
C PRO A 743 -12.90 -18.20 -3.33
N LEU A 744 -13.01 -19.43 -2.84
CA LEU A 744 -12.15 -20.56 -3.22
C LEU A 744 -12.50 -21.05 -4.64
N ILE A 745 -13.81 -21.13 -4.95
CA ILE A 745 -14.31 -21.47 -6.28
C ILE A 745 -13.87 -20.41 -7.32
N PHE A 746 -14.02 -19.13 -7.01
CA PHE A 746 -13.59 -18.03 -7.89
C PHE A 746 -12.08 -18.04 -8.12
N ARG A 747 -11.28 -18.24 -7.07
CA ARG A 747 -9.82 -18.33 -7.17
C ARG A 747 -9.39 -19.51 -8.04
N GLU A 748 -10.01 -20.68 -7.87
CA GLU A 748 -9.72 -21.85 -8.70
C GLU A 748 -10.11 -21.58 -10.17
N VAL A 749 -11.27 -20.98 -10.43
CA VAL A 749 -11.71 -20.56 -11.77
C VAL A 749 -10.73 -19.56 -12.42
N GLN A 750 -10.22 -18.59 -11.66
CA GLN A 750 -9.25 -17.60 -12.15
C GLN A 750 -7.86 -18.20 -12.40
N SER A 751 -7.44 -19.18 -11.60
CA SER A 751 -6.11 -19.81 -11.72
C SER A 751 -5.97 -20.77 -12.90
N VAL A 752 -7.09 -21.13 -13.53
CA VAL A 752 -7.16 -22.19 -14.53
C VAL A 752 -7.23 -21.58 -15.94
N ASN A 753 -6.09 -21.55 -16.63
CA ASN A 753 -6.02 -21.33 -18.09
C ASN A 753 -6.37 -22.60 -18.91
N ASP A 754 -6.59 -23.74 -18.24
CA ASP A 754 -6.84 -25.02 -18.91
C ASP A 754 -8.34 -25.23 -19.23
N ARG A 755 -8.66 -25.24 -20.52
CA ARG A 755 -10.01 -25.51 -21.07
C ARG A 755 -10.62 -26.82 -20.52
N SER A 756 -9.81 -27.80 -20.12
CA SER A 756 -10.28 -29.09 -19.58
C SER A 756 -10.86 -28.99 -18.17
N VAL A 757 -10.34 -28.09 -17.34
CA VAL A 757 -10.81 -27.85 -15.97
C VAL A 757 -11.97 -26.86 -16.02
N ALA A 758 -11.87 -25.79 -16.82
CA ALA A 758 -12.97 -24.86 -17.06
C ALA A 758 -14.23 -25.57 -17.60
N SER A 759 -14.06 -26.56 -18.48
CA SER A 759 -15.19 -27.37 -18.98
C SER A 759 -15.74 -28.35 -17.93
N ARG A 760 -14.94 -28.85 -16.99
CA ARG A 760 -15.42 -29.65 -15.86
C ARG A 760 -16.15 -28.79 -14.84
N LEU A 761 -15.65 -27.60 -14.54
CA LEU A 761 -16.27 -26.60 -13.65
C LEU A 761 -17.58 -26.10 -14.25
N ALA A 762 -17.59 -25.73 -15.53
CA ALA A 762 -18.78 -25.37 -16.28
C ALA A 762 -19.79 -26.54 -16.37
N ARG A 763 -19.33 -27.79 -16.42
CA ARG A 763 -20.22 -28.97 -16.38
C ARG A 763 -20.80 -29.21 -14.98
N ALA A 764 -19.99 -29.07 -13.93
CA ALA A 764 -20.44 -29.25 -12.55
C ALA A 764 -21.40 -28.13 -12.12
N LEU A 765 -21.05 -26.87 -12.40
CA LEU A 765 -21.92 -25.72 -12.22
C LEU A 765 -23.12 -25.78 -13.15
N GLY A 766 -22.93 -26.24 -14.39
CA GLY A 766 -23.98 -26.47 -15.37
C GLY A 766 -24.99 -27.49 -14.88
N GLN A 767 -24.56 -28.66 -14.39
CA GLN A 767 -25.46 -29.69 -13.85
C GLN A 767 -26.24 -29.19 -12.63
N ARG A 768 -25.60 -28.41 -11.75
CA ARG A 768 -26.25 -27.80 -10.59
C ARG A 768 -27.19 -26.66 -10.99
N ALA A 769 -26.82 -25.87 -11.98
CA ALA A 769 -27.67 -24.85 -12.59
C ALA A 769 -28.86 -25.50 -13.31
N THR A 770 -28.70 -26.62 -14.00
CA THR A 770 -29.80 -27.38 -14.62
C THR A 770 -30.76 -27.92 -13.56
N GLN A 771 -30.25 -28.41 -12.43
CA GLN A 771 -31.08 -28.80 -11.28
C GLN A 771 -31.86 -27.62 -10.66
N VAL A 772 -31.37 -26.39 -10.82
CA VAL A 772 -32.05 -25.14 -10.38
C VAL A 772 -32.92 -24.54 -11.49
N LEU A 773 -32.59 -24.77 -12.77
CA LEU A 773 -33.25 -24.26 -13.98
C LEU A 773 -34.32 -25.21 -14.54
N GLU A 774 -34.54 -26.37 -13.92
CA GLU A 774 -35.73 -27.21 -14.13
C GLU A 774 -37.02 -26.55 -13.60
N ASP A 775 -37.03 -25.24 -13.33
CA ASP A 775 -38.25 -24.44 -13.30
C ASP A 775 -38.66 -24.05 -14.75
N PRO A 776 -39.71 -24.64 -15.34
CA PRO A 776 -39.95 -24.64 -16.79
C PRO A 776 -40.42 -23.30 -17.41
N LEU A 777 -40.30 -22.17 -16.72
CA LEU A 777 -40.99 -20.92 -17.08
C LEU A 777 -40.12 -19.82 -17.72
N ALA A 778 -38.82 -20.04 -17.97
CA ALA A 778 -37.86 -18.94 -18.20
C ALA A 778 -37.18 -18.85 -19.60
N THR A 779 -37.82 -19.21 -20.72
CA THR A 779 -37.28 -18.92 -22.07
C THR A 779 -38.13 -17.90 -22.85
N GLN A 780 -37.61 -16.68 -23.05
CA GLN A 780 -38.23 -15.64 -23.89
C GLN A 780 -37.55 -15.57 -25.27
N TYR A 781 -38.35 -15.41 -26.35
CA TYR A 781 -37.89 -15.19 -27.73
C TYR A 781 -38.02 -13.71 -28.13
N PHE A 782 -37.06 -13.15 -28.89
CA PHE A 782 -37.12 -11.77 -29.39
C PHE A 782 -37.52 -11.71 -30.87
N LYS A 783 -38.45 -10.82 -31.22
CA LYS A 783 -39.00 -10.66 -32.59
C LYS A 783 -38.55 -9.33 -33.20
N VAL A 784 -37.75 -9.38 -34.26
CA VAL A 784 -37.36 -8.21 -35.06
C VAL A 784 -38.54 -7.77 -35.92
N THR A 785 -38.88 -6.48 -35.88
CA THR A 785 -40.02 -5.89 -36.59
C THR A 785 -39.54 -4.86 -37.60
N GLU A 786 -40.41 -4.41 -38.52
CA GLU A 786 -40.06 -3.38 -39.50
C GLU A 786 -39.76 -2.00 -38.89
N SER A 787 -40.10 -1.80 -37.61
CA SER A 787 -39.74 -0.64 -36.81
C SER A 787 -38.39 -0.80 -36.08
N SER A 788 -37.82 -2.01 -36.02
CA SER A 788 -36.50 -2.22 -35.43
C SER A 788 -35.44 -1.41 -36.18
N ARG A 789 -34.57 -0.74 -35.42
CA ARG A 789 -33.48 0.10 -35.93
C ARG A 789 -32.18 -0.28 -35.25
N CYS A 790 -31.08 -0.16 -35.97
CA CYS A 790 -29.75 -0.30 -35.42
C CYS A 790 -29.48 0.77 -34.36
N GLY A 791 -29.06 0.35 -33.17
CA GLY A 791 -28.77 1.25 -32.05
C GLY A 791 -27.66 2.28 -32.31
N VAL A 792 -26.87 2.09 -33.38
CA VAL A 792 -25.72 2.94 -33.75
C VAL A 792 -26.07 3.91 -34.88
N CYS A 793 -26.37 3.39 -36.07
CA CYS A 793 -26.61 4.24 -37.26
C CYS A 793 -28.08 4.65 -37.42
N SER A 794 -28.97 4.19 -36.54
CA SER A 794 -30.43 4.34 -36.66
C SER A 794 -31.03 3.80 -37.97
N GLY A 795 -30.26 3.06 -38.77
CA GLY A 795 -30.72 2.42 -40.00
C GLY A 795 -31.64 1.23 -39.71
N ARG A 796 -32.53 0.89 -40.65
CA ARG A 796 -33.38 -0.30 -40.55
C ARG A 796 -32.54 -1.58 -40.68
N PHE A 797 -33.00 -2.65 -40.04
CA PHE A 797 -32.47 -3.99 -40.33
C PHE A 797 -33.18 -4.55 -41.56
N ASP A 798 -32.42 -4.99 -42.55
CA ASP A 798 -33.00 -5.75 -43.65
C ASP A 798 -33.28 -7.18 -43.16
N LYS A 799 -34.29 -7.84 -43.73
CA LYS A 799 -34.67 -9.23 -43.36
C LYS A 799 -33.54 -10.25 -43.51
N LEU A 800 -32.47 -9.88 -44.21
CA LEU A 800 -31.28 -10.70 -44.49
C LEU A 800 -30.01 -10.17 -43.80
N SER A 801 -30.10 -9.08 -43.03
CA SER A 801 -28.94 -8.57 -42.31
C SER A 801 -28.58 -9.52 -41.18
N GLU A 802 -27.32 -9.94 -41.11
CA GLU A 802 -26.77 -10.49 -39.87
C GLU A 802 -26.94 -9.46 -38.75
N LEU A 803 -27.35 -9.93 -37.58
CA LEU A 803 -27.63 -9.09 -36.42
C LEU A 803 -26.59 -9.39 -35.36
N HIS A 804 -25.94 -8.36 -34.84
CA HIS A 804 -25.10 -8.49 -33.66
C HIS A 804 -25.84 -7.98 -32.44
N PHE A 805 -25.79 -8.77 -31.36
CA PHE A 805 -26.25 -8.37 -30.04
C PHE A 805 -25.08 -7.77 -29.27
N LEU A 806 -25.27 -6.55 -28.79
CA LEU A 806 -24.38 -5.97 -27.80
C LEU A 806 -24.72 -6.53 -26.41
N PRO A 807 -23.77 -6.54 -25.45
CA PRO A 807 -24.03 -6.97 -24.08
C PRO A 807 -25.21 -6.25 -23.40
N SER A 808 -25.51 -5.03 -23.84
CA SER A 808 -26.66 -4.22 -23.41
C SER A 808 -28.03 -4.70 -23.92
N GLY A 809 -28.09 -5.77 -24.74
CA GLY A 809 -29.31 -6.28 -25.37
C GLY A 809 -29.77 -5.52 -26.61
N LYS A 810 -29.08 -4.45 -27.02
CA LYS A 810 -29.37 -3.74 -28.28
C LYS A 810 -28.85 -4.51 -29.49
N ILE A 811 -29.61 -4.43 -30.58
CA ILE A 811 -29.25 -5.01 -31.87
C ILE A 811 -28.54 -3.94 -32.70
N VAL A 812 -27.46 -4.32 -33.38
CA VAL A 812 -26.68 -3.45 -34.27
C VAL A 812 -26.34 -4.14 -35.59
N HIS A 813 -26.10 -3.35 -36.64
CA HIS A 813 -25.56 -3.89 -37.89
C HIS A 813 -24.11 -4.37 -37.66
N PRO A 814 -23.63 -5.39 -38.37
CA PRO A 814 -22.25 -5.88 -38.23
C PRO A 814 -21.21 -4.78 -38.52
N ARG A 815 -21.48 -3.94 -39.51
CA ARG A 815 -20.64 -2.76 -39.84
C ARG A 815 -20.60 -1.68 -38.74
N CYS A 816 -21.56 -1.70 -37.82
CA CYS A 816 -21.66 -0.74 -36.73
C CYS A 816 -21.04 -1.26 -35.43
N GLN A 817 -20.68 -2.55 -35.36
CA GLN A 817 -20.03 -3.18 -34.22
C GLN A 817 -18.61 -2.66 -33.94
N PRO A 818 -17.73 -2.39 -34.93
CA PRO A 818 -16.33 -2.05 -34.65
C PRO A 818 -16.05 -0.57 -34.35
N HIS A 819 -17.08 0.27 -34.11
CA HIS A 819 -16.82 1.68 -33.80
C HIS A 819 -16.16 1.83 -32.42
N LEU A 820 -14.88 2.24 -32.39
CA LEU A 820 -14.12 2.61 -31.19
C LEU A 820 -14.83 3.69 -30.33
N ASN A 821 -15.71 4.47 -30.95
CA ASN A 821 -16.47 5.54 -30.31
C ASN A 821 -17.86 5.09 -29.82
N LEU A 822 -18.15 3.79 -29.76
CA LEU A 822 -19.41 3.30 -29.21
C LEU A 822 -19.26 3.04 -27.70
N CYS A 823 -20.03 3.73 -26.87
CA CYS A 823 -20.09 3.40 -25.45
C CYS A 823 -20.71 2.00 -25.26
N PRO A 824 -20.04 1.06 -24.56
CA PRO A 824 -20.55 -0.32 -24.40
C PRO A 824 -21.84 -0.40 -23.57
N ILE A 825 -22.09 0.59 -22.69
CA ILE A 825 -23.29 0.65 -21.84
C ILE A 825 -24.42 1.42 -22.54
N THR A 826 -24.17 2.69 -22.89
CA THR A 826 -25.25 3.57 -23.42
C THR A 826 -25.57 3.26 -24.88
N ASN A 827 -24.62 2.66 -25.60
CA ASN A 827 -24.63 2.46 -27.05
C ASN A 827 -24.73 3.77 -27.84
N GLN A 828 -24.35 4.91 -27.23
CA GLN A 828 -24.20 6.17 -27.93
C GLN A 828 -22.87 6.20 -28.69
N VAL A 829 -22.88 6.84 -29.85
CA VAL A 829 -21.67 7.08 -30.67
C VAL A 829 -21.12 8.45 -30.29
N PHE A 830 -19.89 8.50 -29.76
CA PHE A 830 -19.19 9.74 -29.51
C PHE A 830 -18.76 10.37 -30.85
N ARG A 831 -19.25 11.58 -31.14
CA ARG A 831 -18.70 12.42 -32.20
C ARG A 831 -17.46 13.08 -31.62
N GLY A 832 -16.28 12.58 -32.00
CA GLY A 832 -14.99 13.19 -31.67
C GLY A 832 -14.81 14.53 -32.36
#